data_AF-V5AIY1-F1
#
_entry.id   AF-V5AIY1-F1
#
_cell.length_a   1.000
_cell.length_b   1.000
_cell.length_c   1.000
_cell.angle_alpha   90.00
_cell.angle_beta   90.00
_cell.angle_gamma   90.00
#
_symmetry.space_group_name_H-M   'P 1'
#
loop_
_entity.id
_entity.type
_entity.pdbx_description
1 polymer ?
#
loop_
_entity_poly.entity_id
_entity_poly.type
_entity_poly.pdbx_seq_one_letter_code
_entity_poly.pdbx_strand_id
1 'polypeptide(L)'
;MGLSIKGSGARVHVSVTSSMLDSGALEFGDDFGASSQILVAGSKLLSASSHAIKFPSFTFGANTTLLLLDNNMEGESFAVYFPVAVVVDGGGIIIKGNMLKSTKKVYSSESAVYYNGVDVKNGGYIDVENNTMSAASGFYFQFLVSVSSAGLLRVADCTFTGSTEAFNSALVQLSDSVALQGGAQWRVEGNNVSAASVFIMPYSWYSIELSGSGTTVSLAHNRQADSGKAFAKIISSGLIVTSPARFVVGCNMQSEKEVSYDGVFPEKVLLFGCGTCNDDAACYMPGTESVDRGSCSCSCKDGWHGASCLPFGVPDTVVPPLPERAVDGDTSCVVNQTLTSLALNMWKTHHCYVGVTFSGVGAALTLSFNSMPLHLPINITLTGCTFREGAALQFVGGTEVAESAGVLIRVSQTVMRSSVVLFRRVLPQHCDIAVTEVDAVQLPNSVNRMLSVVKLDDVVLSASSLLVSNVKARALGYSGYGLYSTGTLTLVGGSSLYTRYCSFDKYTYMLYMYRLIASDRSVFALLNNTMATGTSFLYQYHDLTVSNHSVLRMVGNSGSVSYAIYAYNSWTVRNSSWLDWRDNDVGVGAMFYYSSFGGSVNIDGSSVVTLTGCKMGSTGLSKPLLSRIDAGYGFVAGCLTVAGRVLTTAAELELNGITNVTTVAACGECTRDGDALLR
;
A
#
# COMPACT_ATOMS: atom_id res chain seq x y z
N MET A 1 -21.93 -11.11 -30.59
CA MET A 1 -20.57 -11.74 -30.62
C MET A 1 -19.85 -11.29 -29.36
N GLY A 2 -19.25 -12.20 -28.59
CA GLY A 2 -18.51 -11.83 -27.37
C GLY A 2 -17.04 -11.52 -27.64
N LEU A 3 -16.36 -10.97 -26.63
CA LEU A 3 -14.91 -10.79 -26.60
C LEU A 3 -14.35 -11.60 -25.42
N SER A 4 -13.35 -12.46 -25.69
CA SER A 4 -12.64 -13.20 -24.65
C SER A 4 -11.18 -12.76 -24.64
N ILE A 5 -10.69 -12.29 -23.49
CA ILE A 5 -9.31 -11.90 -23.26
C ILE A 5 -8.72 -12.94 -22.31
N LYS A 6 -7.78 -13.73 -22.83
CA LYS A 6 -7.37 -15.02 -22.25
C LYS A 6 -5.90 -15.08 -21.87
N GLY A 7 -5.61 -15.79 -20.79
CA GLY A 7 -4.30 -15.86 -20.15
C GLY A 7 -3.19 -16.72 -20.75
N SER A 8 -1.94 -16.30 -20.47
CA SER A 8 -0.70 -16.94 -20.91
C SER A 8 0.52 -16.82 -19.97
N GLY A 9 0.40 -16.35 -18.73
CA GLY A 9 1.56 -16.11 -17.85
C GLY A 9 2.35 -14.81 -18.04
N ALA A 10 1.84 -13.69 -18.60
CA ALA A 10 2.73 -12.67 -19.21
C ALA A 10 2.23 -11.21 -19.40
N ARG A 11 3.14 -10.21 -19.38
CA ARG A 11 2.82 -8.76 -19.52
C ARG A 11 2.09 -8.44 -20.79
N VAL A 12 1.36 -7.36 -20.64
CA VAL A 12 0.57 -6.47 -21.46
C VAL A 12 0.16 -5.34 -20.48
N HIS A 13 -0.58 -4.36 -20.93
CA HIS A 13 -1.40 -3.53 -20.06
C HIS A 13 -2.75 -3.55 -20.75
N VAL A 14 -3.72 -4.31 -20.22
CA VAL A 14 -4.98 -4.53 -20.97
C VAL A 14 -5.83 -3.28 -20.82
N SER A 15 -6.16 -2.63 -21.93
CA SER A 15 -7.02 -1.46 -21.95
C SER A 15 -8.21 -1.72 -22.88
N VAL A 16 -9.36 -2.05 -22.29
CA VAL A 16 -10.66 -2.16 -22.95
C VAL A 16 -11.41 -0.85 -22.69
N THR A 17 -11.11 0.14 -23.53
CA THR A 17 -11.58 1.52 -23.36
C THR A 17 -12.60 1.89 -24.43
N SER A 18 -13.62 2.68 -24.05
CA SER A 18 -14.65 3.25 -24.94
C SER A 18 -15.30 2.24 -25.90
N SER A 19 -15.45 0.99 -25.45
CA SER A 19 -15.84 -0.14 -26.28
C SER A 19 -17.32 -0.49 -26.09
N MET A 20 -17.95 -1.06 -27.12
CA MET A 20 -19.34 -1.51 -27.06
C MET A 20 -19.44 -2.99 -27.43
N LEU A 21 -20.05 -3.77 -26.54
CA LEU A 21 -20.56 -5.10 -26.85
C LEU A 21 -22.08 -5.08 -26.72
N ASP A 22 -22.76 -5.51 -27.79
CA ASP A 22 -24.21 -5.64 -27.85
C ASP A 22 -24.56 -7.12 -28.11
N SER A 23 -25.37 -7.69 -27.23
CA SER A 23 -25.61 -9.14 -27.12
C SER A 23 -24.30 -9.95 -27.10
N GLY A 24 -23.35 -9.51 -26.25
CA GLY A 24 -22.04 -10.14 -26.12
C GLY A 24 -21.42 -9.91 -24.75
N ALA A 25 -20.98 -11.00 -24.10
CA ALA A 25 -20.21 -10.92 -22.88
C ALA A 25 -18.74 -10.53 -23.14
N LEU A 26 -18.14 -9.85 -22.17
CA LEU A 26 -16.68 -9.72 -22.05
C LEU A 26 -16.20 -10.78 -21.04
N GLU A 27 -15.40 -11.73 -21.50
CA GLU A 27 -14.81 -12.75 -20.61
C GLU A 27 -13.31 -12.51 -20.41
N PHE A 28 -12.88 -12.34 -19.17
CA PHE A 28 -11.46 -12.39 -18.80
C PHE A 28 -11.20 -13.76 -18.16
N GLY A 29 -10.49 -14.64 -18.86
CA GLY A 29 -10.36 -16.04 -18.45
C GLY A 29 -8.93 -16.58 -18.48
N ASP A 30 -8.79 -17.74 -17.86
CA ASP A 30 -7.60 -18.60 -17.78
C ASP A 30 -6.49 -18.12 -16.83
N ASP A 31 -5.43 -18.93 -16.77
CA ASP A 31 -4.16 -18.60 -16.15
C ASP A 31 -3.23 -17.90 -17.13
N PHE A 32 -3.37 -16.61 -17.05
CA PHE A 32 -2.33 -15.65 -17.23
C PHE A 32 -1.12 -15.79 -16.14
N GLY A 33 -0.41 -14.77 -15.55
CA GLY A 33 0.73 -14.87 -14.50
C GLY A 33 0.80 -13.71 -13.42
N ALA A 34 1.91 -13.35 -12.68
CA ALA A 34 1.94 -12.30 -11.55
C ALA A 34 2.69 -10.84 -11.46
N SER A 35 2.03 -9.59 -11.52
CA SER A 35 2.46 -8.10 -11.80
C SER A 35 1.91 -7.03 -12.97
N SER A 36 0.64 -6.51 -13.22
CA SER A 36 0.19 -5.14 -13.78
C SER A 36 -1.32 -4.63 -13.66
N GLN A 37 -1.85 -3.66 -14.46
CA GLN A 37 -3.28 -3.27 -14.57
C GLN A 37 -4.10 -4.03 -15.67
N ILE A 38 -5.42 -4.14 -15.47
CA ILE A 38 -6.47 -4.26 -16.51
C ILE A 38 -7.38 -3.06 -16.30
N LEU A 39 -7.55 -2.26 -17.34
CA LEU A 39 -8.52 -1.18 -17.42
C LEU A 39 -9.69 -1.63 -18.30
N VAL A 40 -10.89 -1.67 -17.74
CA VAL A 40 -12.13 -1.61 -18.50
C VAL A 40 -12.76 -0.27 -18.16
N ALA A 41 -12.82 0.66 -19.11
CA ALA A 41 -13.29 2.01 -18.82
C ALA A 41 -14.17 2.62 -19.91
N GLY A 42 -15.17 3.39 -19.48
CA GLY A 42 -16.11 4.11 -20.35
C GLY A 42 -16.82 3.22 -21.37
N SER A 43 -16.95 1.92 -21.08
CA SER A 43 -17.44 0.91 -22.02
C SER A 43 -18.87 0.49 -21.72
N LYS A 44 -19.60 0.08 -22.76
CA LYS A 44 -21.00 -0.37 -22.68
C LYS A 44 -21.09 -1.85 -23.04
N LEU A 45 -21.38 -2.69 -22.05
CA LEU A 45 -21.38 -4.14 -22.15
C LEU A 45 -22.79 -4.66 -21.84
N LEU A 46 -23.60 -4.86 -22.89
CA LEU A 46 -24.93 -5.43 -22.78
C LEU A 46 -24.91 -6.89 -23.23
N SER A 47 -25.18 -7.81 -22.30
CA SER A 47 -25.12 -9.24 -22.57
C SER A 47 -26.49 -9.91 -22.42
N ALA A 48 -26.78 -10.80 -23.37
CA ALA A 48 -27.91 -11.74 -23.29
C ALA A 48 -27.54 -13.07 -22.59
N SER A 49 -26.31 -13.20 -22.06
CA SER A 49 -25.92 -14.30 -21.17
C SER A 49 -26.19 -13.94 -19.71
N SER A 50 -25.88 -14.86 -18.78
CA SER A 50 -26.02 -14.63 -17.33
C SER A 50 -25.19 -13.47 -16.75
N HIS A 51 -24.34 -12.79 -17.54
CA HIS A 51 -23.27 -11.90 -17.05
C HIS A 51 -22.86 -10.86 -18.12
N ALA A 52 -22.54 -9.64 -17.72
CA ALA A 52 -21.94 -8.64 -18.61
C ALA A 52 -20.43 -8.85 -18.73
N ILE A 53 -19.74 -8.87 -17.58
CA ILE A 53 -18.36 -9.37 -17.46
C ILE A 53 -18.39 -10.69 -16.70
N LYS A 54 -17.78 -11.71 -17.27
CA LYS A 54 -17.54 -12.99 -16.61
C LYS A 54 -16.06 -13.34 -16.57
N PHE A 55 -15.79 -14.14 -15.58
CA PHE A 55 -14.50 -14.37 -15.02
C PHE A 55 -14.45 -15.90 -14.72
N PRO A 56 -14.46 -16.73 -15.79
CA PRO A 56 -15.07 -18.07 -15.76
C PRO A 56 -14.27 -19.12 -15.00
N SER A 57 -12.98 -19.15 -15.29
CA SER A 57 -11.93 -19.94 -14.67
C SER A 57 -10.76 -18.99 -14.67
N PHE A 58 -10.92 -17.98 -13.84
CA PHE A 58 -10.13 -16.78 -13.85
C PHE A 58 -9.34 -16.81 -12.55
N THR A 59 -8.06 -16.55 -12.69
CA THR A 59 -7.07 -16.78 -11.65
C THR A 59 -6.08 -15.60 -11.83
N PHE A 60 -5.66 -14.92 -10.75
CA PHE A 60 -5.19 -13.50 -10.57
C PHE A 60 -3.62 -13.60 -10.35
N GLY A 61 -2.74 -12.60 -10.55
CA GLY A 61 -1.23 -12.69 -10.33
C GLY A 61 -0.36 -11.54 -9.68
N ALA A 62 0.10 -11.57 -8.42
CA ALA A 62 0.73 -10.52 -7.56
C ALA A 62 0.64 -8.99 -7.89
N ASN A 63 0.15 -8.16 -6.95
CA ASN A 63 -0.04 -6.69 -7.00
C ASN A 63 -0.44 -6.11 -8.35
N THR A 64 -1.71 -5.96 -8.68
CA THR A 64 -2.12 -5.83 -10.09
C THR A 64 -3.63 -5.41 -10.28
N THR A 65 -3.99 -4.22 -10.82
CA THR A 65 -5.28 -3.53 -10.58
C THR A 65 -6.35 -3.90 -11.58
N LEU A 66 -7.47 -4.43 -11.11
CA LEU A 66 -8.70 -4.45 -11.92
C LEU A 66 -9.38 -3.09 -11.73
N LEU A 67 -9.30 -2.26 -12.75
CA LEU A 67 -9.95 -0.96 -12.85
C LEU A 67 -11.21 -1.13 -13.70
N LEU A 68 -12.36 -1.34 -13.06
CA LEU A 68 -13.68 -1.19 -13.70
C LEU A 68 -14.14 0.24 -13.43
N LEU A 69 -13.94 1.15 -14.38
CA LEU A 69 -14.21 2.59 -14.23
C LEU A 69 -15.30 3.09 -15.20
N ASP A 70 -16.36 3.70 -14.68
CA ASP A 70 -17.36 4.43 -15.47
C ASP A 70 -18.03 3.62 -16.60
N ASN A 71 -18.20 2.30 -16.41
CA ASN A 71 -18.83 1.42 -17.40
C ASN A 71 -20.34 1.24 -17.16
N ASN A 72 -21.05 0.84 -18.21
CA ASN A 72 -22.42 0.34 -18.12
C ASN A 72 -22.45 -1.16 -18.42
N MET A 73 -22.81 -1.97 -17.42
CA MET A 73 -22.75 -3.43 -17.45
C MET A 73 -24.11 -4.06 -17.08
N GLU A 74 -24.68 -4.81 -18.03
CA GLU A 74 -25.94 -5.54 -17.83
C GLU A 74 -25.83 -7.00 -18.29
N GLY A 75 -26.24 -7.93 -17.43
CA GLY A 75 -26.34 -9.36 -17.72
C GLY A 75 -27.54 -10.01 -17.01
N GLU A 76 -27.86 -11.25 -17.37
CA GLU A 76 -29.16 -11.83 -17.01
C GLU A 76 -29.27 -12.21 -15.50
N SER A 77 -28.21 -12.72 -14.86
CA SER A 77 -28.19 -13.05 -13.42
C SER A 77 -27.12 -12.28 -12.62
N PHE A 78 -26.18 -11.63 -13.32
CA PHE A 78 -25.06 -10.90 -12.74
C PHE A 78 -24.65 -9.73 -13.63
N ALA A 79 -24.09 -8.65 -13.07
CA ALA A 79 -23.34 -7.68 -13.88
C ALA A 79 -21.88 -8.11 -14.01
N VAL A 80 -21.24 -8.36 -12.86
CA VAL A 80 -19.90 -8.95 -12.75
C VAL A 80 -20.01 -10.30 -12.03
N TYR A 81 -19.61 -11.38 -12.71
CA TYR A 81 -19.76 -12.75 -12.19
C TYR A 81 -18.42 -13.43 -11.91
N PHE A 82 -18.10 -13.63 -10.64
CA PHE A 82 -16.90 -14.34 -10.18
C PHE A 82 -17.25 -15.76 -9.63
N PRO A 83 -17.38 -16.79 -10.49
CA PRO A 83 -17.76 -18.17 -10.14
C PRO A 83 -16.78 -18.94 -9.24
N VAL A 84 -15.55 -18.47 -9.11
CA VAL A 84 -14.51 -19.03 -8.22
C VAL A 84 -14.11 -18.00 -7.18
N ALA A 85 -13.50 -18.44 -6.08
CA ALA A 85 -13.15 -17.56 -4.96
C ALA A 85 -12.35 -16.35 -5.45
N VAL A 86 -12.67 -15.16 -4.91
CA VAL A 86 -12.05 -13.90 -5.27
C VAL A 86 -11.12 -13.39 -4.20
N VAL A 87 -9.90 -13.14 -4.63
CA VAL A 87 -8.81 -13.25 -3.71
C VAL A 87 -7.71 -12.34 -4.24
N VAL A 88 -7.60 -11.18 -3.60
CA VAL A 88 -6.81 -10.01 -4.03
C VAL A 88 -5.43 -10.04 -3.31
N ASP A 89 -4.21 -9.77 -3.90
CA ASP A 89 -2.81 -9.71 -3.27
C ASP A 89 -1.40 -9.23 -3.92
N GLY A 90 -0.65 -8.08 -3.63
CA GLY A 90 -0.74 -6.67 -2.97
C GLY A 90 -1.20 -5.33 -3.69
N GLY A 91 -2.11 -4.51 -3.10
CA GLY A 91 -2.90 -3.40 -3.73
C GLY A 91 -4.47 -3.49 -3.73
N GLY A 92 -5.25 -3.07 -4.75
CA GLY A 92 -6.67 -3.50 -4.80
C GLY A 92 -7.52 -3.40 -6.07
N ILE A 93 -8.61 -4.17 -6.13
CA ILE A 93 -9.69 -4.00 -7.13
C ILE A 93 -10.34 -2.63 -6.91
N ILE A 94 -10.54 -1.86 -7.99
CA ILE A 94 -11.42 -0.69 -7.99
C ILE A 94 -12.61 -0.97 -8.92
N ILE A 95 -13.80 -1.02 -8.34
CA ILE A 95 -15.05 -0.90 -9.08
C ILE A 95 -15.60 0.48 -8.75
N LYS A 96 -15.50 1.45 -9.66
CA LYS A 96 -15.89 2.85 -9.40
C LYS A 96 -16.65 3.50 -10.56
N GLY A 97 -17.70 4.26 -10.25
CA GLY A 97 -18.50 5.00 -11.23
C GLY A 97 -19.41 4.15 -12.14
N ASN A 98 -19.50 2.82 -11.93
CA ASN A 98 -20.21 1.94 -12.85
C ASN A 98 -21.72 1.88 -12.60
N MET A 99 -22.45 1.58 -13.66
CA MET A 99 -23.82 1.05 -13.60
C MET A 99 -23.77 -0.49 -13.72
N LEU A 100 -24.22 -1.19 -12.68
CA LEU A 100 -24.18 -2.65 -12.58
C LEU A 100 -25.60 -3.22 -12.42
N LYS A 101 -26.07 -4.00 -13.38
CA LYS A 101 -27.44 -4.55 -13.39
C LYS A 101 -27.50 -6.05 -13.66
N SER A 102 -28.28 -6.75 -12.82
CA SER A 102 -28.83 -8.07 -13.11
C SER A 102 -30.29 -7.93 -13.53
N THR A 103 -30.73 -8.61 -14.59
CA THR A 103 -32.14 -8.58 -15.02
C THR A 103 -33.02 -9.52 -14.20
N LYS A 104 -32.53 -10.70 -13.82
CA LYS A 104 -33.17 -11.60 -12.85
C LYS A 104 -32.79 -11.21 -11.42
N LYS A 105 -33.75 -11.39 -10.52
CA LYS A 105 -33.69 -10.94 -9.12
C LYS A 105 -34.47 -11.85 -8.16
N VAL A 106 -34.68 -13.11 -8.53
CA VAL A 106 -35.54 -14.06 -7.80
C VAL A 106 -34.75 -14.78 -6.70
N TYR A 107 -33.50 -15.16 -7.00
CA TYR A 107 -32.62 -15.84 -6.06
C TYR A 107 -31.61 -14.88 -5.45
N SER A 108 -31.31 -15.03 -4.15
CA SER A 108 -30.40 -14.11 -3.43
C SER A 108 -28.98 -14.08 -4.00
N SER A 109 -28.57 -15.11 -4.75
CA SER A 109 -27.30 -15.18 -5.47
C SER A 109 -27.24 -14.25 -6.69
N GLU A 110 -28.37 -13.89 -7.30
CA GLU A 110 -28.43 -13.03 -8.49
C GLU A 110 -28.07 -11.59 -8.09
N SER A 111 -26.90 -11.12 -8.51
CA SER A 111 -26.20 -10.03 -7.80
C SER A 111 -25.46 -9.07 -8.72
N ALA A 112 -25.27 -7.82 -8.28
CA ALA A 112 -24.52 -6.84 -9.06
C ALA A 112 -23.06 -7.32 -9.20
N VAL A 113 -22.48 -7.82 -8.11
CA VAL A 113 -21.21 -8.54 -8.09
C VAL A 113 -21.36 -9.83 -7.28
N TYR A 114 -21.20 -10.98 -7.93
CA TYR A 114 -21.17 -12.28 -7.26
C TYR A 114 -19.74 -12.68 -6.94
N TYR A 115 -19.48 -13.07 -5.70
CA TYR A 115 -18.25 -13.67 -5.23
C TYR A 115 -18.50 -15.10 -4.73
N ASN A 116 -17.81 -16.09 -5.31
CA ASN A 116 -17.90 -17.46 -4.81
C ASN A 116 -17.30 -17.63 -3.39
N GLY A 117 -16.34 -16.79 -3.00
CA GLY A 117 -15.76 -16.69 -1.66
C GLY A 117 -14.77 -15.53 -1.69
N VAL A 118 -14.35 -14.96 -0.55
CA VAL A 118 -13.40 -13.82 -0.59
C VAL A 118 -12.32 -13.88 0.47
N ASP A 119 -11.09 -13.60 0.08
CA ASP A 119 -9.97 -13.80 1.01
C ASP A 119 -8.96 -12.60 0.95
N VAL A 120 -9.49 -11.39 1.22
CA VAL A 120 -8.79 -10.07 1.28
C VAL A 120 -7.81 -9.94 2.46
N LYS A 121 -6.74 -9.18 2.27
CA LYS A 121 -5.37 -9.59 2.63
C LYS A 121 -4.45 -8.32 2.51
N ASN A 122 -3.14 -8.31 2.85
CA ASN A 122 -2.12 -7.21 2.71
C ASN A 122 -2.56 -5.80 2.23
N GLY A 123 -2.59 -4.82 3.14
CA GLY A 123 -3.27 -3.52 3.28
C GLY A 123 -4.63 -3.40 2.63
N GLY A 124 -5.17 -4.54 2.19
CA GLY A 124 -5.97 -4.79 1.00
C GLY A 124 -6.88 -3.73 0.48
N TYR A 125 -7.26 -3.80 -0.78
CA TYR A 125 -8.62 -3.39 -1.10
C TYR A 125 -9.33 -4.27 -2.13
N ILE A 126 -10.55 -4.66 -1.79
CA ILE A 126 -11.66 -4.58 -2.73
C ILE A 126 -12.31 -3.25 -2.39
N ASP A 127 -12.14 -2.24 -3.24
CA ASP A 127 -12.81 -0.95 -3.10
C ASP A 127 -13.91 -0.84 -4.14
N VAL A 128 -15.13 -0.68 -3.64
CA VAL A 128 -16.34 -0.45 -4.43
C VAL A 128 -16.86 0.91 -4.01
N GLU A 129 -16.63 1.93 -4.84
CA GLU A 129 -16.95 3.31 -4.51
C GLU A 129 -17.84 3.96 -5.58
N ASN A 130 -18.90 4.67 -5.17
CA ASN A 130 -19.74 5.46 -6.08
C ASN A 130 -20.28 4.67 -7.31
N ASN A 131 -20.88 3.49 -7.08
CA ASN A 131 -21.54 2.70 -8.13
C ASN A 131 -23.07 2.71 -7.97
N THR A 132 -23.78 2.56 -9.08
CA THR A 132 -25.24 2.36 -9.10
C THR A 132 -25.55 0.90 -9.42
N MET A 133 -26.20 0.20 -8.50
CA MET A 133 -26.36 -1.26 -8.53
C MET A 133 -27.82 -1.69 -8.46
N SER A 134 -28.22 -2.67 -9.27
CA SER A 134 -29.60 -3.18 -9.30
C SER A 134 -29.66 -4.70 -9.51
N ALA A 135 -29.92 -5.46 -8.45
CA ALA A 135 -29.94 -6.93 -8.43
C ALA A 135 -30.71 -7.48 -7.20
N ALA A 136 -30.63 -8.77 -6.85
CA ALA A 136 -31.15 -9.28 -5.58
C ALA A 136 -30.18 -9.08 -4.41
N SER A 137 -28.88 -9.26 -4.64
CA SER A 137 -27.82 -8.80 -3.72
C SER A 137 -26.87 -7.82 -4.39
N GLY A 138 -26.32 -6.86 -3.65
CA GLY A 138 -25.24 -5.99 -4.16
C GLY A 138 -23.98 -6.83 -4.35
N PHE A 139 -23.49 -7.35 -3.23
CA PHE A 139 -22.36 -8.26 -3.11
C PHE A 139 -22.83 -9.55 -2.43
N TYR A 140 -22.73 -10.66 -3.15
CA TYR A 140 -23.05 -11.99 -2.62
C TYR A 140 -21.76 -12.79 -2.44
N PHE A 141 -21.50 -13.27 -1.23
CA PHE A 141 -20.35 -14.10 -0.89
C PHE A 141 -20.84 -15.52 -0.56
N GLN A 142 -20.51 -16.49 -1.40
CA GLN A 142 -21.01 -17.87 -1.27
C GLN A 142 -20.24 -18.71 -0.23
N PHE A 143 -18.93 -18.51 -0.11
CA PHE A 143 -18.00 -19.19 0.81
C PHE A 143 -17.13 -18.17 1.57
N LEU A 144 -16.28 -18.69 2.47
CA LEU A 144 -15.46 -18.00 3.47
C LEU A 144 -15.01 -16.58 3.08
N VAL A 145 -15.22 -15.62 3.99
CA VAL A 145 -14.77 -14.23 3.87
C VAL A 145 -13.62 -13.93 4.84
N SER A 146 -12.40 -14.35 4.50
CA SER A 146 -11.21 -14.01 5.29
C SER A 146 -10.69 -12.62 4.91
N VAL A 147 -10.80 -11.63 5.78
CA VAL A 147 -10.27 -10.26 5.54
C VAL A 147 -9.08 -10.04 6.49
N SER A 148 -8.05 -10.87 6.46
CA SER A 148 -7.07 -11.01 7.57
C SER A 148 -5.81 -10.17 7.38
N SER A 149 -5.32 -9.57 8.49
CA SER A 149 -4.01 -8.95 8.76
C SER A 149 -3.81 -7.41 8.60
N ALA A 150 -4.91 -6.64 8.37
CA ALA A 150 -5.06 -5.18 8.06
C ALA A 150 -5.31 -4.64 6.66
N GLY A 151 -6.53 -4.24 6.35
CA GLY A 151 -6.90 -3.92 4.98
C GLY A 151 -8.28 -4.34 4.62
N LEU A 152 -8.67 -4.01 3.41
CA LEU A 152 -9.97 -3.42 3.21
C LEU A 152 -10.88 -4.26 2.33
N LEU A 153 -11.97 -4.76 2.88
CA LEU A 153 -13.18 -4.92 2.09
C LEU A 153 -13.96 -3.62 2.28
N ARG A 154 -14.03 -2.74 1.26
CA ARG A 154 -14.79 -1.49 1.30
C ARG A 154 -15.90 -1.50 0.26
N VAL A 155 -17.10 -1.30 0.76
CA VAL A 155 -18.26 -0.93 -0.05
C VAL A 155 -18.69 0.45 0.45
N ALA A 156 -18.49 1.46 -0.38
CA ALA A 156 -18.63 2.86 0.01
C ALA A 156 -19.44 3.67 -0.99
N ASP A 157 -20.27 4.58 -0.47
CA ASP A 157 -20.95 5.64 -1.23
C ASP A 157 -21.77 5.12 -2.45
N CYS A 158 -22.15 3.83 -2.42
CA CYS A 158 -22.87 3.18 -3.51
C CYS A 158 -24.38 3.27 -3.30
N THR A 159 -25.11 3.37 -4.41
CA THR A 159 -26.57 3.28 -4.42
C THR A 159 -26.98 1.88 -4.87
N PHE A 160 -27.71 1.15 -4.03
CA PHE A 160 -28.19 -0.20 -4.31
C PHE A 160 -29.72 -0.30 -4.25
N THR A 161 -30.31 -0.85 -5.30
CA THR A 161 -31.72 -1.26 -5.34
C THR A 161 -31.81 -2.78 -5.42
N GLY A 162 -32.18 -3.38 -4.30
CA GLY A 162 -32.33 -4.82 -4.14
C GLY A 162 -33.58 -5.39 -4.77
N SER A 163 -33.88 -6.63 -4.37
CA SER A 163 -35.11 -7.33 -4.77
C SER A 163 -36.13 -7.40 -3.66
N THR A 164 -37.38 -7.12 -4.01
CA THR A 164 -38.56 -7.43 -3.20
C THR A 164 -38.97 -8.91 -3.31
N GLU A 165 -38.60 -9.58 -4.39
CA GLU A 165 -38.96 -10.98 -4.69
C GLU A 165 -38.05 -11.98 -3.98
N ALA A 166 -36.75 -11.65 -3.84
CA ALA A 166 -35.79 -12.52 -3.18
C ALA A 166 -36.02 -12.57 -1.65
N PHE A 167 -35.98 -13.78 -1.11
CA PHE A 167 -36.22 -14.05 0.32
C PHE A 167 -35.20 -13.31 1.21
N ASN A 168 -33.91 -13.56 0.99
CA ASN A 168 -32.82 -12.71 1.45
C ASN A 168 -32.42 -11.77 0.30
N SER A 169 -32.20 -10.49 0.61
CA SER A 169 -31.91 -9.41 -0.34
C SER A 169 -31.12 -8.35 0.43
N ALA A 170 -29.86 -8.12 0.05
CA ALA A 170 -28.94 -7.30 0.85
C ALA A 170 -27.88 -6.57 0.00
N LEU A 171 -27.38 -5.42 0.47
CA LEU A 171 -26.18 -4.80 -0.10
C LEU A 171 -24.99 -5.75 0.02
N VAL A 172 -24.79 -6.37 1.20
CA VAL A 172 -23.80 -7.44 1.41
C VAL A 172 -24.47 -8.66 2.05
N GLN A 173 -24.38 -9.81 1.39
CA GLN A 173 -24.82 -11.10 1.92
C GLN A 173 -23.67 -12.11 1.97
N LEU A 174 -23.44 -12.70 3.15
CA LEU A 174 -22.57 -13.86 3.36
C LEU A 174 -23.37 -15.16 3.36
N SER A 175 -22.71 -16.26 3.01
CA SER A 175 -23.25 -17.62 3.15
C SER A 175 -22.27 -18.60 3.82
N ASP A 176 -21.22 -18.06 4.48
CA ASP A 176 -20.13 -18.79 5.17
C ASP A 176 -19.44 -17.86 6.21
N SER A 177 -18.45 -18.36 6.95
CA SER A 177 -17.71 -17.67 8.02
C SER A 177 -16.87 -16.47 7.55
N VAL A 178 -16.42 -15.65 8.52
CA VAL A 178 -15.57 -14.48 8.32
C VAL A 178 -14.34 -14.55 9.24
N ALA A 179 -13.15 -14.23 8.73
CA ALA A 179 -11.92 -14.20 9.54
C ALA A 179 -11.10 -12.92 9.30
N LEU A 180 -11.13 -12.00 10.25
CA LEU A 180 -10.31 -10.79 10.33
C LEU A 180 -9.32 -10.92 11.50
N GLN A 181 -8.18 -11.62 11.33
CA GLN A 181 -7.07 -11.43 12.26
C GLN A 181 -6.31 -10.12 11.97
N GLY A 182 -5.48 -9.66 12.92
CA GLY A 182 -5.02 -8.28 13.21
C GLY A 182 -5.24 -7.16 12.20
N GLY A 183 -5.48 -5.93 12.67
CA GLY A 183 -5.59 -4.71 11.86
C GLY A 183 -6.67 -4.62 10.78
N ALA A 184 -7.25 -5.76 10.44
CA ALA A 184 -8.14 -6.02 9.33
C ALA A 184 -9.31 -5.06 9.31
N GLN A 185 -9.63 -4.46 8.16
CA GLN A 185 -10.83 -3.62 8.08
C GLN A 185 -11.82 -4.13 7.05
N TRP A 186 -13.05 -4.27 7.50
CA TRP A 186 -14.18 -4.43 6.59
C TRP A 186 -15.10 -3.27 6.86
N ARG A 187 -15.19 -2.37 5.87
CA ARG A 187 -15.93 -1.12 5.93
C ARG A 187 -17.12 -1.22 4.99
N VAL A 188 -18.31 -1.10 5.53
CA VAL A 188 -19.52 -0.86 4.74
C VAL A 188 -20.02 0.49 5.19
N GLU A 189 -19.84 1.51 4.35
CA GLU A 189 -19.98 2.92 4.76
C GLU A 189 -20.61 3.84 3.72
N GLY A 190 -21.36 4.87 4.14
CA GLY A 190 -21.96 5.87 3.23
C GLY A 190 -23.03 5.36 2.24
N ASN A 191 -23.31 4.05 2.19
CA ASN A 191 -24.15 3.46 1.15
C ASN A 191 -25.64 3.79 1.32
N ASN A 192 -26.34 3.96 0.20
CA ASN A 192 -27.77 4.18 0.14
C ASN A 192 -28.47 2.93 -0.41
N VAL A 193 -29.22 2.23 0.44
CA VAL A 193 -29.78 0.90 0.18
C VAL A 193 -31.31 0.96 0.14
N SER A 194 -31.92 0.38 -0.89
CA SER A 194 -33.38 0.33 -1.08
C SER A 194 -33.86 -1.10 -1.35
N ALA A 195 -35.04 -1.44 -0.82
CA ALA A 195 -35.69 -2.77 -0.92
C ALA A 195 -34.84 -3.97 -0.43
N ALA A 196 -33.85 -3.73 0.43
CA ALA A 196 -32.88 -4.71 0.89
C ALA A 196 -32.38 -4.39 2.31
N SER A 197 -31.81 -5.38 2.99
CA SER A 197 -30.95 -5.18 4.17
C SER A 197 -29.61 -4.54 3.76
N VAL A 198 -28.89 -3.92 4.70
CA VAL A 198 -27.48 -3.56 4.46
C VAL A 198 -26.60 -4.81 4.59
N PHE A 199 -26.84 -5.65 5.59
CA PHE A 199 -26.01 -6.83 5.85
C PHE A 199 -26.80 -8.10 6.23
N ILE A 200 -26.49 -9.25 5.62
CA ILE A 200 -27.06 -10.56 5.99
C ILE A 200 -25.98 -11.65 6.12
N MET A 201 -26.03 -12.39 7.23
CA MET A 201 -25.32 -13.66 7.44
C MET A 201 -26.33 -14.69 8.01
N PRO A 202 -26.98 -15.52 7.16
CA PRO A 202 -28.28 -16.12 7.46
C PRO A 202 -28.21 -17.51 8.11
N TYR A 203 -27.02 -18.03 8.43
CA TYR A 203 -26.82 -19.35 9.06
C TYR A 203 -26.00 -19.22 10.34
N SER A 204 -26.25 -20.10 11.31
CA SER A 204 -25.74 -19.97 12.69
C SER A 204 -24.44 -20.70 13.00
N TRP A 205 -24.08 -21.70 12.19
CA TRP A 205 -22.87 -22.52 12.34
C TRP A 205 -21.59 -21.85 11.79
N TYR A 206 -21.72 -20.66 11.21
CA TYR A 206 -20.61 -19.83 10.77
C TYR A 206 -20.17 -18.86 11.88
N SER A 207 -18.94 -18.38 11.79
CA SER A 207 -18.28 -17.50 12.75
C SER A 207 -17.89 -16.16 12.15
N ILE A 208 -17.65 -15.16 12.99
CA ILE A 208 -16.96 -13.91 12.63
C ILE A 208 -15.81 -13.74 13.63
N GLU A 209 -14.59 -13.92 13.16
CA GLU A 209 -13.41 -14.04 14.03
C GLU A 209 -12.51 -12.82 13.84
N LEU A 210 -12.56 -11.90 14.81
CA LEU A 210 -11.83 -10.64 14.82
C LEU A 210 -10.69 -10.75 15.84
N SER A 211 -9.44 -10.90 15.41
CA SER A 211 -8.31 -10.99 16.35
C SER A 211 -7.24 -9.94 16.07
N GLY A 212 -6.35 -9.68 17.04
CA GLY A 212 -5.21 -8.79 16.89
C GLY A 212 -5.54 -7.29 16.87
N SER A 213 -4.57 -6.48 17.26
CA SER A 213 -4.71 -5.03 17.44
C SER A 213 -5.19 -4.32 16.18
N GLY A 214 -6.09 -3.34 16.33
CA GLY A 214 -6.59 -2.48 15.24
C GLY A 214 -7.38 -3.18 14.14
N THR A 215 -7.72 -4.47 14.30
CA THR A 215 -8.78 -5.10 13.51
C THR A 215 -10.07 -4.35 13.80
N THR A 216 -10.80 -3.97 12.76
CA THR A 216 -12.03 -3.19 12.84
C THR A 216 -13.00 -3.64 11.74
N VAL A 217 -14.03 -4.42 12.06
CA VAL A 217 -15.25 -4.36 11.22
C VAL A 217 -15.92 -3.03 11.52
N SER A 218 -16.23 -2.24 10.49
CA SER A 218 -16.99 -0.98 10.58
C SER A 218 -18.23 -1.07 9.70
N LEU A 219 -19.40 -0.90 10.32
CA LEU A 219 -20.67 -0.73 9.64
C LEU A 219 -21.24 0.62 10.09
N ALA A 220 -21.02 1.67 9.29
CA ALA A 220 -21.28 3.04 9.72
C ALA A 220 -21.79 3.96 8.60
N HIS A 221 -22.57 4.99 8.91
CA HIS A 221 -23.02 6.00 7.93
C HIS A 221 -23.84 5.47 6.73
N ASN A 222 -24.33 4.22 6.77
CA ASN A 222 -25.21 3.69 5.74
C ASN A 222 -26.65 4.13 5.98
N ARG A 223 -27.40 4.39 4.90
CA ARG A 223 -28.85 4.63 4.95
C ARG A 223 -29.60 3.51 4.25
N GLN A 224 -30.48 2.84 5.00
CA GLN A 224 -31.49 1.95 4.47
C GLN A 224 -32.79 2.73 4.31
N ALA A 225 -33.26 2.91 3.06
CA ALA A 225 -34.60 3.42 2.80
C ALA A 225 -35.67 2.45 3.33
N ASP A 226 -36.87 2.96 3.62
CA ASP A 226 -37.92 2.17 4.25
C ASP A 226 -38.21 0.86 3.49
N SER A 227 -38.04 -0.26 4.19
CA SER A 227 -38.24 -1.59 3.62
C SER A 227 -38.58 -2.58 4.72
N GLY A 228 -39.44 -3.56 4.41
CA GLY A 228 -39.79 -4.66 5.32
C GLY A 228 -38.66 -5.68 5.58
N LYS A 229 -37.39 -5.29 5.39
CA LYS A 229 -36.20 -6.09 5.67
C LYS A 229 -35.45 -5.43 6.82
N ALA A 230 -35.00 -6.19 7.82
CA ALA A 230 -34.18 -5.66 8.92
C ALA A 230 -32.86 -5.04 8.40
N PHE A 231 -32.33 -4.03 9.09
CA PHE A 231 -31.09 -3.35 8.69
C PHE A 231 -29.91 -4.31 8.53
N ALA A 232 -29.67 -5.13 9.57
CA ALA A 232 -28.72 -6.23 9.54
C ALA A 232 -29.36 -7.51 10.12
N LYS A 233 -28.91 -8.67 9.66
CA LYS A 233 -29.38 -9.99 10.13
C LYS A 233 -28.22 -10.96 10.24
N ILE A 234 -27.70 -11.16 11.44
CA ILE A 234 -26.59 -12.07 11.75
C ILE A 234 -27.13 -13.20 12.62
N ILE A 235 -27.00 -14.45 12.19
CA ILE A 235 -27.44 -15.63 12.97
C ILE A 235 -26.23 -16.42 13.53
N SER A 236 -25.01 -16.08 13.10
CA SER A 236 -23.73 -16.63 13.60
C SER A 236 -23.64 -16.59 15.13
N SER A 237 -23.45 -17.75 15.77
CA SER A 237 -23.11 -17.82 17.19
C SER A 237 -21.63 -17.55 17.48
N GLY A 238 -20.77 -17.63 16.45
CA GLY A 238 -19.31 -17.58 16.57
C GLY A 238 -18.68 -16.20 16.44
N LEU A 239 -19.20 -15.12 17.06
CA LEU A 239 -18.45 -13.85 17.10
C LEU A 239 -17.31 -13.92 18.13
N ILE A 240 -16.08 -14.04 17.65
CA ILE A 240 -14.87 -14.08 18.48
C ILE A 240 -14.08 -12.79 18.27
N VAL A 241 -14.27 -11.80 19.15
CA VAL A 241 -13.42 -10.59 19.18
C VAL A 241 -12.31 -10.78 20.23
N THR A 242 -11.05 -10.78 19.80
CA THR A 242 -9.84 -10.88 20.63
C THR A 242 -9.11 -9.55 20.65
N SER A 243 -9.12 -8.88 21.81
CA SER A 243 -8.43 -7.60 22.05
C SER A 243 -6.95 -7.64 21.57
N PRO A 244 -6.42 -6.56 20.95
CA PRO A 244 -7.06 -5.25 20.74
C PRO A 244 -7.91 -5.11 19.45
N ALA A 245 -8.51 -6.18 18.93
CA ALA A 245 -9.50 -6.12 17.86
C ALA A 245 -10.81 -5.40 18.29
N ARG A 246 -11.56 -4.94 17.29
CA ARG A 246 -12.75 -4.10 17.37
C ARG A 246 -13.80 -4.56 16.36
N PHE A 247 -15.06 -4.45 16.74
CA PHE A 247 -16.19 -4.35 15.81
C PHE A 247 -16.87 -3.03 16.20
N VAL A 248 -17.01 -2.10 15.27
CA VAL A 248 -17.72 -0.83 15.48
C VAL A 248 -18.95 -0.76 14.57
N VAL A 249 -20.08 -0.32 15.13
CA VAL A 249 -21.32 -0.11 14.40
C VAL A 249 -21.95 1.19 14.90
N GLY A 250 -22.29 2.12 14.01
CA GLY A 250 -22.82 3.40 14.47
C GLY A 250 -23.18 4.40 13.39
N CYS A 251 -24.03 5.37 13.75
CA CYS A 251 -24.59 6.35 12.82
C CYS A 251 -25.13 5.75 11.50
N ASN A 252 -25.81 4.61 11.56
CA ASN A 252 -26.56 4.09 10.42
C ASN A 252 -28.02 4.51 10.54
N MET A 253 -28.65 4.81 9.41
CA MET A 253 -30.03 5.30 9.33
C MET A 253 -30.95 4.25 8.72
N GLN A 254 -32.12 4.04 9.33
CA GLN A 254 -33.26 3.36 8.70
C GLN A 254 -34.39 4.38 8.53
N SER A 255 -34.79 4.62 7.28
CA SER A 255 -35.59 5.77 6.86
C SER A 255 -34.97 7.10 7.30
N GLU A 256 -35.51 7.73 8.35
CA GLU A 256 -35.09 9.03 8.91
C GLU A 256 -34.65 8.93 10.39
N LYS A 257 -34.35 7.72 10.89
CA LYS A 257 -33.95 7.47 12.28
C LYS A 257 -32.67 6.66 12.35
N GLU A 258 -31.87 6.87 13.39
CA GLU A 258 -30.76 5.96 13.70
C GLU A 258 -31.27 4.55 14.03
N VAL A 259 -30.53 3.54 13.58
CA VAL A 259 -30.83 2.11 13.77
C VAL A 259 -30.61 1.73 15.24
N SER A 260 -31.59 1.05 15.85
CA SER A 260 -31.33 0.27 17.07
C SER A 260 -30.64 -1.05 16.71
N TYR A 261 -29.63 -1.40 17.52
CA TYR A 261 -28.83 -2.61 17.39
C TYR A 261 -29.22 -3.67 18.44
N ASP A 262 -30.30 -3.46 19.20
CA ASP A 262 -30.74 -4.31 20.29
C ASP A 262 -31.00 -5.75 19.82
N GLY A 263 -30.19 -6.71 20.29
CA GLY A 263 -30.25 -8.11 19.87
C GLY A 263 -29.76 -8.40 18.45
N VAL A 264 -29.26 -7.40 17.72
CA VAL A 264 -28.67 -7.54 16.38
C VAL A 264 -27.18 -7.89 16.44
N PHE A 265 -26.48 -7.35 17.45
CA PHE A 265 -25.06 -7.57 17.71
C PHE A 265 -24.83 -7.93 19.19
N PRO A 266 -23.88 -8.83 19.52
CA PRO A 266 -23.55 -9.19 20.91
C PRO A 266 -22.59 -8.17 21.56
N GLU A 267 -22.48 -8.23 22.90
CA GLU A 267 -21.77 -7.26 23.78
C GLU A 267 -20.31 -6.92 23.41
N LYS A 268 -19.63 -7.72 22.59
CA LYS A 268 -18.26 -7.44 22.12
C LYS A 268 -18.20 -6.43 20.96
N VAL A 269 -19.35 -6.01 20.44
CA VAL A 269 -19.48 -4.97 19.42
C VAL A 269 -19.64 -3.61 20.08
N LEU A 270 -18.87 -2.63 19.63
CA LEU A 270 -18.86 -1.26 20.14
C LEU A 270 -19.81 -0.40 19.33
N LEU A 271 -20.70 0.32 20.01
CA LEU A 271 -21.75 1.13 19.39
C LEU A 271 -21.45 2.63 19.52
N PHE A 272 -21.82 3.42 18.51
CA PHE A 272 -21.75 4.89 18.55
C PHE A 272 -22.90 5.54 17.78
N GLY A 273 -23.25 6.78 18.15
CA GLY A 273 -24.36 7.53 17.53
C GLY A 273 -23.88 8.58 16.53
N CYS A 274 -24.79 9.11 15.70
CA CYS A 274 -24.49 10.22 14.82
C CYS A 274 -24.04 11.47 15.59
N GLY A 275 -23.17 12.26 14.96
CA GLY A 275 -22.52 13.41 15.61
C GLY A 275 -21.41 13.06 16.61
N THR A 276 -21.17 11.77 16.91
CA THR A 276 -20.00 11.35 17.69
C THR A 276 -18.91 10.81 16.77
N CYS A 277 -17.68 11.29 16.95
CA CYS A 277 -16.53 10.75 16.22
C CYS A 277 -16.06 9.45 16.86
N ASN A 278 -16.00 8.38 16.07
CA ASN A 278 -15.44 7.09 16.46
C ASN A 278 -14.20 6.82 15.60
N ASP A 279 -13.02 6.89 16.21
CA ASP A 279 -11.71 6.75 15.53
C ASP A 279 -11.69 5.57 14.55
N ASP A 280 -12.04 4.38 15.05
CA ASP A 280 -12.13 3.09 14.34
C ASP A 280 -13.06 3.13 13.11
N ALA A 281 -14.17 3.87 13.21
CA ALA A 281 -15.19 3.95 12.16
C ALA A 281 -14.98 5.12 11.19
N ALA A 282 -14.41 6.25 11.61
CA ALA A 282 -14.19 7.43 10.76
C ALA A 282 -12.98 7.25 9.85
N CYS A 283 -11.93 6.65 10.39
CA CYS A 283 -10.64 6.50 9.71
C CYS A 283 -10.36 5.03 9.43
N TYR A 284 -9.61 4.73 8.36
CA TYR A 284 -8.98 3.42 8.21
C TYR A 284 -7.84 3.32 9.23
N MET A 285 -8.24 3.08 10.49
CA MET A 285 -7.56 3.54 11.70
C MET A 285 -6.06 3.33 11.68
N PRO A 286 -5.58 2.21 11.18
CA PRO A 286 -3.48 2.11 11.43
C PRO A 286 -2.88 3.08 10.39
N GLY A 287 -3.65 3.53 9.37
CA GLY A 287 -3.21 4.55 8.42
C GLY A 287 -3.27 5.97 8.98
N THR A 288 -3.90 6.10 10.15
CA THR A 288 -4.25 7.36 10.79
C THR A 288 -3.24 7.74 11.85
N GLU A 289 -2.44 8.77 11.58
CA GLU A 289 -1.39 9.31 12.45
C GLU A 289 -2.00 9.89 13.72
N SER A 290 -3.06 10.67 13.55
CA SER A 290 -3.92 11.12 14.63
C SER A 290 -5.35 11.31 14.11
N VAL A 291 -6.33 11.24 15.01
CA VAL A 291 -7.72 11.60 14.72
C VAL A 291 -7.98 12.93 15.41
N ASP A 292 -8.31 13.98 14.65
CA ASP A 292 -8.94 15.15 15.27
C ASP A 292 -10.40 14.80 15.53
N ARG A 293 -10.71 14.43 16.77
CA ARG A 293 -12.08 14.12 17.20
C ARG A 293 -13.02 15.33 17.20
N GLY A 294 -12.52 16.55 16.99
CA GLY A 294 -13.32 17.77 16.83
C GLY A 294 -13.93 17.90 15.43
N SER A 295 -13.10 17.76 14.38
CA SER A 295 -13.57 17.73 12.98
C SER A 295 -13.92 16.32 12.46
N CYS A 296 -13.61 15.29 13.24
CA CYS A 296 -13.59 13.88 12.84
C CYS A 296 -12.74 13.59 11.59
N SER A 297 -11.66 14.35 11.41
CA SER A 297 -10.71 14.16 10.32
C SER A 297 -9.51 13.31 10.74
N CYS A 298 -8.99 12.57 9.76
CA CYS A 298 -7.87 11.66 9.95
C CYS A 298 -6.60 12.37 9.46
N SER A 299 -5.69 12.70 10.38
CA SER A 299 -4.32 13.01 9.97
C SER A 299 -3.71 11.74 9.41
N CYS A 300 -3.28 11.82 8.16
CA CYS A 300 -2.69 10.72 7.46
C CYS A 300 -1.19 10.71 7.72
N LYS A 301 -0.66 9.53 8.05
CA LYS A 301 0.71 9.18 7.68
C LYS A 301 0.85 9.54 6.17
N ASP A 302 1.99 10.07 5.72
CA ASP A 302 2.30 10.14 4.29
C ASP A 302 2.21 8.77 3.60
N GLY A 303 2.05 8.85 2.29
CA GLY A 303 1.51 7.79 1.49
C GLY A 303 0.02 7.64 1.68
N TRP A 304 -0.55 7.89 2.86
CA TRP A 304 -1.99 7.74 3.03
C TRP A 304 -2.69 8.89 2.34
N HIS A 305 -3.76 8.53 1.65
CA HIS A 305 -4.43 9.39 0.67
C HIS A 305 -5.92 9.36 0.94
N GLY A 306 -6.59 10.46 0.60
CA GLY A 306 -8.00 10.68 0.96
C GLY A 306 -8.20 10.93 2.46
N ALA A 307 -9.32 11.56 2.80
CA ALA A 307 -9.60 12.04 4.16
C ALA A 307 -9.70 10.93 5.23
N SER A 308 -9.97 9.67 4.84
CA SER A 308 -10.01 8.52 5.74
C SER A 308 -8.69 7.77 5.85
N CYS A 309 -7.62 8.26 5.22
CA CYS A 309 -6.31 7.61 5.12
C CYS A 309 -6.42 6.19 4.54
N LEU A 310 -6.92 6.09 3.31
CA LEU A 310 -7.23 4.84 2.64
C LEU A 310 -6.00 4.18 1.99
N PRO A 311 -6.07 2.87 1.69
CA PRO A 311 -5.00 2.08 1.11
C PRO A 311 -4.35 2.50 -0.22
N PHE A 312 -4.99 3.36 -1.02
CA PHE A 312 -4.62 3.59 -2.43
C PHE A 312 -4.56 5.07 -2.79
N GLY A 313 -4.05 5.40 -3.98
CA GLY A 313 -4.19 6.73 -4.59
C GLY A 313 -5.50 6.81 -5.36
N VAL A 314 -6.29 7.86 -5.11
CA VAL A 314 -7.48 8.20 -5.91
C VAL A 314 -7.05 9.21 -6.98
N PRO A 315 -7.17 8.89 -8.28
CA PRO A 315 -6.98 9.88 -9.34
C PRO A 315 -8.25 10.72 -9.46
N ASP A 316 -8.19 12.00 -9.08
CA ASP A 316 -9.37 12.89 -9.04
C ASP A 316 -9.81 13.43 -10.43
N THR A 317 -9.13 13.07 -11.52
CA THR A 317 -9.49 13.49 -12.90
C THR A 317 -9.21 12.39 -13.94
N VAL A 318 -9.94 12.44 -15.07
CA VAL A 318 -10.11 11.34 -16.03
C VAL A 318 -9.45 11.66 -17.38
N VAL A 319 -8.58 10.73 -17.88
CA VAL A 319 -7.95 10.73 -19.24
C VAL A 319 -6.92 11.88 -19.45
N PRO A 320 -5.85 11.80 -20.30
CA PRO A 320 -5.47 10.86 -21.37
C PRO A 320 -4.15 10.07 -21.12
N PRO A 321 -3.62 9.21 -22.05
CA PRO A 321 -3.98 9.04 -23.47
C PRO A 321 -4.46 7.64 -23.93
N LEU A 322 -5.22 7.68 -25.03
CA LEU A 322 -5.38 6.63 -26.03
C LEU A 322 -4.73 7.11 -27.35
N PRO A 323 -4.46 6.23 -28.33
CA PRO A 323 -4.30 4.78 -28.25
C PRO A 323 -2.99 4.31 -28.95
N GLU A 324 -2.72 3.02 -28.91
CA GLU A 324 -2.37 2.33 -30.15
C GLU A 324 -3.18 1.02 -30.26
N ARG A 325 -3.67 0.71 -31.46
CA ARG A 325 -4.45 -0.50 -31.74
C ARG A 325 -3.57 -1.48 -32.53
N ALA A 326 -3.28 -2.62 -31.90
CA ALA A 326 -2.99 -3.93 -32.48
C ALA A 326 -2.08 -4.03 -33.72
N VAL A 327 -1.02 -4.84 -33.59
CA VAL A 327 -0.84 -6.08 -34.37
C VAL A 327 0.08 -7.04 -33.59
N ASP A 328 -0.20 -8.34 -33.68
CA ASP A 328 0.57 -9.54 -33.26
C ASP A 328 1.07 -9.75 -31.79
N GLY A 329 0.63 -10.87 -31.20
CA GLY A 329 1.52 -11.81 -30.46
C GLY A 329 1.52 -11.86 -28.90
N ASP A 330 1.10 -12.99 -28.34
CA ASP A 330 1.62 -13.63 -27.09
C ASP A 330 1.66 -12.88 -25.73
N THR A 331 0.79 -11.90 -25.48
CA THR A 331 0.77 -11.09 -24.24
C THR A 331 -0.58 -11.10 -23.48
N SER A 332 -0.66 -11.63 -22.24
CA SER A 332 -1.92 -11.62 -21.43
C SER A 332 -1.78 -11.83 -19.90
N CYS A 333 -2.55 -11.04 -19.11
CA CYS A 333 -2.42 -10.71 -17.65
C CYS A 333 -2.33 -11.80 -16.50
N VAL A 334 -3.30 -12.13 -15.61
CA VAL A 334 -3.19 -12.83 -14.21
C VAL A 334 -4.46 -12.32 -13.62
N VAL A 335 -5.66 -12.69 -14.09
CA VAL A 335 -6.95 -12.14 -13.64
C VAL A 335 -7.96 -13.16 -12.99
N ASN A 336 -7.86 -13.51 -11.68
CA ASN A 336 -8.78 -14.10 -10.61
C ASN A 336 -8.43 -15.11 -9.37
N GLN A 337 -7.26 -15.16 -8.66
CA GLN A 337 -6.59 -16.35 -8.00
C GLN A 337 -6.54 -16.36 -6.48
N THR A 338 -6.22 -17.54 -5.93
CA THR A 338 -5.12 -17.69 -4.95
C THR A 338 -3.89 -18.41 -5.53
N LEU A 339 -2.82 -17.66 -5.82
CA LEU A 339 -1.48 -18.23 -5.76
C LEU A 339 -1.15 -18.50 -4.29
N THR A 340 -0.31 -19.49 -4.03
CA THR A 340 0.31 -19.68 -2.71
C THR A 340 1.77 -19.29 -2.82
N SER A 341 2.54 -20.01 -3.63
CA SER A 341 3.86 -19.56 -4.06
C SER A 341 4.02 -19.73 -5.56
N LEU A 342 4.58 -18.70 -6.21
CA LEU A 342 4.87 -18.68 -7.63
C LEU A 342 6.31 -18.19 -7.80
N ALA A 343 7.22 -19.11 -8.12
CA ALA A 343 8.59 -18.79 -8.50
C ALA A 343 8.71 -18.83 -10.02
N LEU A 344 9.23 -17.74 -10.60
CA LEU A 344 9.35 -17.54 -12.04
C LEU A 344 10.80 -17.20 -12.38
N ASN A 345 11.37 -17.99 -13.28
CA ASN A 345 12.57 -17.58 -14.01
C ASN A 345 12.10 -16.69 -15.16
N MET A 346 12.74 -15.52 -15.32
CA MET A 346 12.24 -14.39 -16.11
C MET A 346 12.38 -14.56 -17.63
N TRP A 347 11.81 -15.63 -18.20
CA TRP A 347 12.05 -16.04 -19.59
C TRP A 347 11.20 -15.29 -20.63
N LYS A 348 10.23 -14.46 -20.20
CA LYS A 348 9.45 -13.59 -21.09
C LYS A 348 9.90 -12.13 -20.96
N THR A 349 9.79 -11.38 -22.06
CA THR A 349 9.96 -9.91 -22.11
C THR A 349 8.85 -9.16 -21.35
N HIS A 350 7.81 -9.88 -20.99
CA HIS A 350 6.58 -9.31 -20.51
C HIS A 350 6.07 -10.20 -19.36
N HIS A 351 5.93 -9.62 -18.17
CA HIS A 351 5.33 -10.16 -16.95
C HIS A 351 4.27 -9.18 -16.31
N CYS A 352 2.95 -9.26 -16.71
CA CYS A 352 1.68 -8.57 -16.28
C CYS A 352 0.55 -9.55 -16.31
N TYR A 353 -0.52 -9.23 -15.58
CA TYR A 353 -0.97 -9.91 -14.40
C TYR A 353 -2.00 -8.91 -13.70
N VAL A 354 -3.09 -9.28 -12.98
CA VAL A 354 -4.22 -8.49 -12.26
C VAL A 354 -5.05 -9.20 -11.11
N GLY A 355 -5.03 -8.85 -9.80
CA GLY A 355 -5.96 -9.22 -8.68
C GLY A 355 -5.71 -10.17 -7.43
N VAL A 356 -4.65 -10.30 -6.61
CA VAL A 356 -4.07 -11.70 -6.47
C VAL A 356 -3.64 -12.33 -5.13
N THR A 357 -4.27 -13.37 -4.61
CA THR A 357 -3.68 -14.01 -3.42
C THR A 357 -2.35 -14.76 -3.54
N PHE A 358 -1.57 -14.64 -2.46
CA PHE A 358 -0.40 -15.33 -1.96
C PHE A 358 -0.69 -15.46 -0.45
N SER A 359 -1.52 -16.43 -0.04
CA SER A 359 -1.89 -16.55 1.38
C SER A 359 -0.96 -17.44 2.16
N GLY A 360 -0.72 -17.05 3.39
CA GLY A 360 -0.21 -17.95 4.40
C GLY A 360 1.28 -17.82 4.62
N VAL A 361 1.71 -18.52 5.65
CA VAL A 361 3.10 -18.53 6.08
C VAL A 361 3.96 -19.23 5.03
N GLY A 362 4.80 -18.47 4.33
CA GLY A 362 5.69 -19.00 3.29
C GLY A 362 5.17 -18.89 1.86
N ALA A 363 4.02 -18.25 1.65
CA ALA A 363 3.58 -17.82 0.33
C ALA A 363 4.55 -16.79 -0.28
N ALA A 364 4.77 -16.79 -1.60
CA ALA A 364 5.62 -15.77 -2.24
C ALA A 364 5.48 -15.67 -3.75
N LEU A 365 5.41 -14.44 -4.30
CA LEU A 365 5.86 -14.22 -5.68
C LEU A 365 7.38 -14.14 -5.64
N THR A 366 8.06 -14.86 -6.52
CA THR A 366 9.50 -14.76 -6.69
C THR A 366 9.84 -14.61 -8.17
N LEU A 367 10.15 -13.38 -8.61
CA LEU A 367 10.67 -13.10 -9.95
C LEU A 367 12.19 -13.22 -9.89
N SER A 368 12.78 -14.21 -10.57
CA SER A 368 14.22 -14.43 -10.59
C SER A 368 14.87 -14.05 -11.92
N PHE A 369 15.81 -13.10 -11.85
CA PHE A 369 16.54 -12.58 -13.00
C PHE A 369 17.73 -13.46 -13.42
N ASN A 370 17.96 -14.58 -12.73
CA ASN A 370 19.12 -15.48 -12.91
C ASN A 370 19.16 -16.20 -14.26
N SER A 371 18.07 -16.15 -15.01
CA SER A 371 17.97 -16.66 -16.38
C SER A 371 16.86 -15.87 -17.05
N MET A 372 17.20 -14.97 -17.96
CA MET A 372 16.28 -14.07 -18.63
C MET A 372 16.82 -13.67 -20.01
N PRO A 373 16.00 -13.23 -20.99
CA PRO A 373 16.47 -12.86 -22.32
C PRO A 373 17.15 -11.48 -22.27
N LEU A 374 18.42 -11.44 -21.87
CA LEU A 374 19.20 -10.21 -21.65
C LEU A 374 19.22 -9.23 -22.84
N HIS A 375 18.98 -9.72 -24.05
CA HIS A 375 18.95 -8.92 -25.29
C HIS A 375 17.57 -8.32 -25.61
N LEU A 376 16.55 -8.49 -24.75
CA LEU A 376 15.20 -7.96 -24.94
C LEU A 376 14.74 -7.21 -23.67
N PRO A 377 14.01 -6.08 -23.81
CA PRO A 377 13.52 -5.34 -22.65
C PRO A 377 12.45 -6.16 -21.90
N ILE A 378 12.56 -6.17 -20.58
CA ILE A 378 11.66 -6.88 -19.66
C ILE A 378 10.74 -5.89 -18.94
N ASN A 379 9.50 -6.29 -18.66
CA ASN A 379 8.46 -5.42 -18.15
C ASN A 379 7.64 -6.11 -17.03
N ILE A 380 7.58 -5.53 -15.82
CA ILE A 380 6.90 -6.06 -14.60
C ILE A 380 6.16 -4.92 -13.83
N THR A 381 4.83 -4.70 -13.87
CA THR A 381 4.23 -3.40 -13.38
C THR A 381 3.63 -3.36 -11.97
N LEU A 382 3.47 -4.50 -11.27
CA LEU A 382 3.00 -4.71 -9.88
C LEU A 382 2.04 -3.64 -9.31
N THR A 383 1.08 -3.18 -10.10
CA THR A 383 0.18 -2.10 -9.73
C THR A 383 -1.13 -2.67 -9.19
N GLY A 384 -1.41 -2.87 -7.89
CA GLY A 384 -2.82 -2.84 -7.39
C GLY A 384 -3.68 -4.11 -7.05
N CYS A 385 -3.34 -5.02 -6.14
CA CYS A 385 -4.32 -5.91 -5.39
C CYS A 385 -3.65 -6.71 -4.25
N THR A 386 -3.82 -6.52 -2.90
CA THR A 386 -3.75 -7.15 -1.50
C THR A 386 -2.69 -8.18 -0.66
N PHE A 387 -1.36 -8.60 -0.85
CA PHE A 387 -0.23 -9.59 -0.27
C PHE A 387 -0.04 -10.57 1.06
N ARG A 388 -0.98 -11.24 1.79
CA ARG A 388 -0.99 -11.64 3.30
C ARG A 388 -0.41 -12.94 3.91
N GLU A 389 -0.28 -12.84 5.26
CA GLU A 389 -0.18 -13.90 6.29
C GLU A 389 1.25 -14.42 6.47
N GLY A 390 2.21 -13.55 6.17
CA GLY A 390 3.60 -13.96 6.04
C GLY A 390 3.95 -14.45 4.65
N ALA A 391 3.28 -13.93 3.63
CA ALA A 391 3.69 -14.08 2.25
C ALA A 391 4.78 -13.07 1.88
N ALA A 392 5.25 -13.00 0.63
CA ALA A 392 6.14 -11.92 0.19
C ALA A 392 6.13 -11.68 -1.33
N LEU A 393 6.28 -10.42 -1.73
CA LEU A 393 6.79 -10.09 -3.05
C LEU A 393 8.31 -10.24 -3.01
N GLN A 394 8.91 -10.99 -3.93
CA GLN A 394 10.36 -11.17 -4.02
C GLN A 394 10.87 -10.91 -5.44
N PHE A 395 11.75 -9.92 -5.57
CA PHE A 395 12.58 -9.70 -6.76
C PHE A 395 13.98 -10.22 -6.46
N VAL A 396 14.39 -11.30 -7.11
CA VAL A 396 15.63 -12.03 -6.78
C VAL A 396 16.62 -11.96 -7.93
N GLY A 397 17.64 -11.15 -7.72
CA GLY A 397 18.80 -11.02 -8.60
C GLY A 397 19.82 -12.16 -8.50
N GLY A 398 20.88 -12.02 -9.30
CA GLY A 398 21.98 -12.97 -9.40
C GLY A 398 23.08 -12.74 -8.36
N THR A 399 24.12 -13.57 -8.42
CA THR A 399 25.36 -13.36 -7.64
C THR A 399 26.23 -12.25 -8.20
N GLU A 400 26.06 -11.91 -9.48
CA GLU A 400 26.85 -10.93 -10.23
C GLU A 400 25.93 -10.05 -11.10
N VAL A 401 26.48 -8.94 -11.62
CA VAL A 401 25.72 -7.97 -12.43
C VAL A 401 25.51 -8.51 -13.84
N ALA A 402 24.25 -8.63 -14.26
CA ALA A 402 23.89 -8.99 -15.63
C ALA A 402 23.65 -7.74 -16.49
N GLU A 403 24.40 -7.61 -17.59
CA GLU A 403 24.11 -6.65 -18.67
C GLU A 403 22.76 -7.01 -19.32
N SER A 404 21.94 -6.00 -19.64
CA SER A 404 20.53 -6.19 -19.96
C SER A 404 19.98 -5.04 -20.81
N ALA A 405 19.10 -5.35 -21.78
CA ALA A 405 18.35 -4.38 -22.56
C ALA A 405 17.29 -3.59 -21.75
N GLY A 406 17.16 -3.87 -20.45
CA GLY A 406 16.42 -3.09 -19.47
C GLY A 406 15.29 -3.86 -18.80
N VAL A 407 14.96 -3.50 -17.56
CA VAL A 407 13.89 -4.13 -16.77
C VAL A 407 12.98 -3.05 -16.18
N LEU A 408 11.92 -2.70 -16.91
CA LEU A 408 10.93 -1.73 -16.45
C LEU A 408 9.99 -2.37 -15.43
N ILE A 409 10.32 -2.16 -14.16
CA ILE A 409 9.49 -2.53 -13.03
C ILE A 409 8.63 -1.33 -12.61
N ARG A 410 7.34 -1.54 -12.48
CA ARG A 410 6.54 -0.76 -11.54
C ARG A 410 6.05 -1.72 -10.49
N VAL A 411 5.63 -1.13 -9.40
CA VAL A 411 4.86 -1.65 -8.31
C VAL A 411 4.06 -0.39 -7.94
N SER A 412 2.74 -0.44 -7.91
CA SER A 412 1.89 0.74 -7.68
C SER A 412 0.64 0.34 -6.92
N GLN A 413 -0.10 1.30 -6.38
CA GLN A 413 -1.35 1.04 -5.66
C GLN A 413 -1.23 -0.16 -4.68
N THR A 414 -0.10 -0.37 -4.00
CA THR A 414 0.40 -1.70 -3.57
C THR A 414 0.35 -1.97 -2.06
N VAL A 415 -0.70 -2.60 -1.59
CA VAL A 415 -0.92 -2.85 -0.18
C VAL A 415 -0.28 -4.12 0.44
N MET A 416 0.04 -4.06 1.75
CA MET A 416 0.76 -4.98 2.63
C MET A 416 0.25 -5.20 4.12
N ARG A 417 0.47 -6.37 4.77
CA ARG A 417 -0.15 -6.96 6.03
C ARG A 417 0.69 -8.14 6.59
N SER A 418 1.74 -7.85 7.34
CA SER A 418 2.71 -8.86 7.82
C SER A 418 3.41 -9.60 6.69
N SER A 419 3.62 -8.90 5.58
CA SER A 419 4.40 -9.32 4.42
C SER A 419 5.09 -8.09 3.82
N VAL A 420 5.90 -8.32 2.79
CA VAL A 420 7.00 -7.42 2.42
C VAL A 420 7.28 -7.41 0.91
N VAL A 421 7.70 -6.25 0.38
CA VAL A 421 8.42 -6.12 -0.90
C VAL A 421 9.89 -6.42 -0.67
N LEU A 422 10.29 -7.67 -0.82
CA LEU A 422 11.69 -8.08 -0.81
C LEU A 422 12.32 -7.80 -2.18
N PHE A 423 13.33 -6.93 -2.22
CA PHE A 423 14.38 -7.01 -3.23
C PHE A 423 15.56 -7.78 -2.64
N ARG A 424 16.19 -8.64 -3.44
CA ARG A 424 17.27 -9.53 -3.00
C ARG A 424 18.35 -9.70 -4.06
N ARG A 425 19.61 -9.77 -3.66
CA ARG A 425 20.77 -10.03 -4.54
C ARG A 425 20.95 -8.97 -5.65
N VAL A 426 21.83 -9.25 -6.62
CA VAL A 426 22.26 -8.30 -7.65
C VAL A 426 21.23 -8.22 -8.78
N LEU A 427 20.54 -7.08 -8.91
CA LEU A 427 19.60 -6.89 -10.01
C LEU A 427 20.35 -6.63 -11.34
N PRO A 428 19.73 -6.92 -12.49
CA PRO A 428 20.30 -6.57 -13.79
C PRO A 428 20.58 -5.06 -13.95
N GLN A 429 21.34 -4.73 -14.99
CA GLN A 429 21.50 -3.36 -15.41
C GLN A 429 20.22 -2.81 -16.06
N HIS A 430 20.09 -1.48 -16.02
CA HIS A 430 19.00 -0.73 -16.64
C HIS A 430 17.60 -1.18 -16.17
N CYS A 431 17.48 -1.56 -14.90
CA CYS A 431 16.21 -1.67 -14.23
C CYS A 431 15.66 -0.26 -13.93
N ASP A 432 14.42 0.00 -14.33
CA ASP A 432 13.69 1.19 -13.91
C ASP A 432 12.55 0.73 -13.00
N ILE A 433 12.72 0.88 -11.69
CA ILE A 433 11.82 0.32 -10.66
C ILE A 433 11.04 1.45 -9.96
N ALA A 434 9.72 1.30 -9.84
CA ALA A 434 8.89 2.07 -8.92
C ALA A 434 8.10 1.15 -7.98
N VAL A 435 7.70 1.67 -6.82
CA VAL A 435 6.98 1.04 -5.69
C VAL A 435 6.10 2.12 -5.04
N THR A 436 4.92 2.38 -5.62
CA THR A 436 4.03 3.49 -5.28
C THR A 436 2.74 3.08 -4.55
N GLU A 437 2.19 3.99 -3.74
CA GLU A 437 0.83 3.96 -3.17
C GLU A 437 0.58 2.72 -2.28
N VAL A 438 1.48 2.46 -1.31
CA VAL A 438 1.67 1.14 -0.67
C VAL A 438 1.19 1.05 0.79
N ASP A 439 -0.10 0.80 1.08
CA ASP A 439 -0.59 0.58 2.48
C ASP A 439 -0.07 -0.70 3.05
N ALA A 440 0.88 -0.63 3.97
CA ALA A 440 1.57 -1.75 4.54
C ALA A 440 1.41 -1.82 6.05
N VAL A 441 1.00 -2.97 6.56
CA VAL A 441 0.60 -3.12 7.95
C VAL A 441 1.35 -4.24 8.64
N GLN A 442 1.61 -4.14 9.94
CA GLN A 442 2.24 -5.20 10.72
C GLN A 442 1.42 -5.66 11.92
N LEU A 443 1.25 -6.99 12.07
CA LEU A 443 0.40 -7.57 13.10
C LEU A 443 1.07 -7.96 14.42
N PRO A 444 0.32 -7.94 15.54
CA PRO A 444 0.54 -8.88 16.62
C PRO A 444 0.03 -10.27 16.23
N ASN A 445 0.75 -11.31 16.63
CA ASN A 445 0.43 -12.73 16.40
C ASN A 445 0.47 -13.21 14.93
N SER A 446 1.05 -12.45 14.00
CA SER A 446 1.50 -13.04 12.73
C SER A 446 2.52 -14.15 13.02
N VAL A 447 2.25 -15.34 12.49
CA VAL A 447 3.14 -16.51 12.64
C VAL A 447 4.47 -16.27 11.91
N ASN A 448 4.49 -15.43 10.87
CA ASN A 448 5.71 -15.06 10.14
C ASN A 448 6.26 -13.69 10.57
N ARG A 449 7.57 -13.60 10.78
CA ARG A 449 8.27 -12.43 11.36
C ARG A 449 8.70 -11.40 10.30
N MET A 450 7.88 -11.16 9.30
CA MET A 450 8.16 -10.18 8.24
C MET A 450 7.78 -8.78 8.71
N LEU A 451 8.65 -8.17 9.52
CA LEU A 451 8.39 -6.92 10.26
C LEU A 451 8.50 -5.64 9.40
N SER A 452 8.33 -5.69 8.07
CA SER A 452 8.72 -4.57 7.21
C SER A 452 7.98 -4.47 5.87
N VAL A 453 7.82 -3.24 5.38
CA VAL A 453 7.12 -2.94 4.11
C VAL A 453 7.94 -3.28 2.89
N VAL A 454 9.18 -2.78 2.83
CA VAL A 454 10.13 -3.08 1.74
C VAL A 454 11.42 -3.58 2.38
N LYS A 455 11.84 -4.80 2.06
CA LYS A 455 13.07 -5.39 2.56
C LYS A 455 14.14 -5.44 1.45
N LEU A 456 15.38 -5.09 1.79
CA LEU A 456 16.51 -5.02 0.85
C LEU A 456 17.63 -5.94 1.35
N ASP A 457 17.61 -7.20 0.92
CA ASP A 457 18.49 -8.27 1.43
C ASP A 457 19.66 -8.53 0.46
N ASP A 458 20.81 -7.91 0.75
CA ASP A 458 22.01 -7.87 -0.12
C ASP A 458 21.71 -7.39 -1.55
N VAL A 459 20.99 -6.27 -1.68
CA VAL A 459 20.57 -5.71 -2.98
C VAL A 459 21.69 -4.92 -3.63
N VAL A 460 21.91 -5.14 -4.92
CA VAL A 460 22.79 -4.28 -5.74
C VAL A 460 22.01 -3.74 -6.93
N LEU A 461 22.03 -2.41 -7.11
CA LEU A 461 21.54 -1.71 -8.30
C LEU A 461 22.73 -1.20 -9.12
N SER A 462 22.73 -1.42 -10.43
CA SER A 462 23.79 -1.01 -11.36
C SER A 462 23.18 -0.31 -12.58
N ALA A 463 23.45 0.98 -12.78
CA ALA A 463 22.77 1.83 -13.77
C ALA A 463 21.22 1.70 -13.76
N SER A 464 20.63 1.65 -12.55
CA SER A 464 19.22 1.30 -12.31
C SER A 464 18.55 2.21 -11.26
N SER A 465 17.25 2.50 -11.42
CA SER A 465 16.46 3.31 -10.46
C SER A 465 15.53 2.45 -9.60
N LEU A 466 15.27 2.89 -8.37
CA LEU A 466 14.28 2.36 -7.43
C LEU A 466 13.55 3.50 -6.71
N LEU A 467 12.36 3.85 -7.18
CA LEU A 467 11.45 4.79 -6.53
C LEU A 467 10.48 4.05 -5.61
N VAL A 468 10.72 4.07 -4.31
CA VAL A 468 9.69 3.84 -3.29
C VAL A 468 8.94 5.16 -3.08
N SER A 469 7.61 5.17 -3.16
CA SER A 469 6.85 6.42 -3.02
C SER A 469 5.43 6.19 -2.53
N ASN A 470 4.77 7.21 -1.97
CA ASN A 470 3.37 7.10 -1.57
C ASN A 470 3.13 5.89 -0.62
N VAL A 471 4.11 5.51 0.21
CA VAL A 471 4.10 4.26 1.00
C VAL A 471 3.54 4.51 2.39
N LYS A 472 2.57 3.70 2.75
CA LYS A 472 1.54 3.94 3.75
C LYS A 472 1.72 2.93 4.89
N ALA A 473 2.62 3.12 5.84
CA ALA A 473 2.97 2.07 6.80
C ALA A 473 2.35 2.22 8.20
N ARG A 474 1.90 1.10 8.77
CA ARG A 474 1.18 1.05 10.06
C ARG A 474 1.46 -0.22 10.90
N ALA A 475 1.81 -0.13 12.17
CA ALA A 475 2.04 -1.29 13.03
C ALA A 475 1.04 -1.37 14.19
N LEU A 476 0.83 -2.59 14.71
CA LEU A 476 -0.29 -2.91 15.60
C LEU A 476 0.10 -3.76 16.82
N GLY A 477 1.07 -4.65 16.63
CA GLY A 477 2.07 -4.89 17.66
C GLY A 477 3.16 -3.82 17.55
N TYR A 478 4.03 -3.76 18.55
CA TYR A 478 5.28 -2.99 18.46
C TYR A 478 6.30 -3.74 17.58
N SER A 479 7.39 -3.07 17.15
CA SER A 479 8.58 -3.60 16.44
C SER A 479 8.59 -3.73 14.90
N GLY A 480 7.94 -2.83 14.16
CA GLY A 480 8.08 -2.75 12.69
C GLY A 480 9.28 -1.91 12.17
N TYR A 481 9.76 -2.15 10.94
CA TYR A 481 10.73 -1.33 10.20
C TYR A 481 10.20 -0.99 8.79
N GLY A 482 10.10 0.28 8.41
CA GLY A 482 9.41 0.69 7.18
C GLY A 482 10.03 0.13 5.91
N LEU A 483 11.15 0.72 5.47
CA LEU A 483 12.18 -0.02 4.76
C LEU A 483 13.02 -0.83 5.77
N TYR A 484 13.53 -1.98 5.32
CA TYR A 484 14.43 -2.84 6.10
C TYR A 484 15.52 -3.44 5.20
N SER A 485 16.69 -2.83 5.12
CA SER A 485 17.86 -3.55 4.59
C SER A 485 18.46 -4.42 5.68
N THR A 486 18.48 -5.74 5.46
CA THR A 486 19.12 -6.73 6.35
C THR A 486 20.55 -7.07 5.97
N GLY A 487 20.98 -6.67 4.78
CA GLY A 487 22.29 -6.97 4.22
C GLY A 487 22.98 -5.71 3.71
N THR A 488 23.84 -5.86 2.69
CA THR A 488 24.48 -4.70 2.04
C THR A 488 23.65 -4.22 0.87
N LEU A 489 23.01 -3.05 1.01
CA LEU A 489 22.47 -2.30 -0.12
C LEU A 489 23.61 -1.59 -0.85
N THR A 490 23.72 -1.81 -2.16
CA THR A 490 24.75 -1.21 -3.01
C THR A 490 24.11 -0.50 -4.21
N LEU A 491 24.54 0.73 -4.49
CA LEU A 491 24.11 1.52 -5.65
C LEU A 491 25.35 1.91 -6.45
N VAL A 492 25.46 1.48 -7.72
CA VAL A 492 26.61 1.79 -8.60
C VAL A 492 26.19 2.28 -9.98
N GLY A 493 27.10 2.98 -10.68
CA GLY A 493 26.97 3.32 -12.09
C GLY A 493 25.82 4.27 -12.42
N GLY A 494 25.57 5.28 -11.57
CA GLY A 494 24.46 6.22 -11.72
C GLY A 494 23.12 5.68 -11.22
N SER A 495 23.12 4.68 -10.35
CA SER A 495 21.88 4.11 -9.80
C SER A 495 21.20 5.05 -8.81
N SER A 496 19.89 4.90 -8.62
CA SER A 496 19.16 5.70 -7.63
C SER A 496 18.19 4.88 -6.77
N LEU A 497 18.06 5.26 -5.51
CA LEU A 497 16.99 4.83 -4.62
C LEU A 497 16.36 6.06 -3.96
N TYR A 498 15.09 6.31 -4.27
CA TYR A 498 14.28 7.36 -3.65
C TYR A 498 13.19 6.71 -2.79
N THR A 499 13.00 7.17 -1.56
CA THR A 499 11.80 6.91 -0.72
C THR A 499 11.12 8.26 -0.50
N ARG A 500 9.92 8.48 -1.04
CA ARG A 500 9.27 9.81 -0.96
C ARG A 500 7.76 9.81 -0.79
N TYR A 501 7.22 10.72 0.03
CA TYR A 501 5.81 10.74 0.39
C TYR A 501 5.39 9.42 1.05
N CYS A 502 6.19 8.91 1.99
CA CYS A 502 5.98 7.64 2.68
C CYS A 502 5.94 7.84 4.21
N SER A 503 5.13 7.12 4.98
CA SER A 503 5.09 7.30 6.44
C SER A 503 4.72 6.07 7.22
N PHE A 504 4.98 6.12 8.53
CA PHE A 504 5.16 4.98 9.41
C PHE A 504 4.61 5.31 10.82
N ASP A 505 3.77 4.46 11.40
CA ASP A 505 3.26 4.60 12.79
C ASP A 505 3.36 3.31 13.57
N LYS A 506 3.77 3.38 14.84
CA LYS A 506 4.13 2.24 15.73
C LYS A 506 5.25 1.34 15.17
N TYR A 507 5.67 1.62 13.94
CA TYR A 507 6.96 1.26 13.37
C TYR A 507 8.06 1.85 14.24
N THR A 508 9.05 1.06 14.58
CA THR A 508 10.21 1.51 15.36
C THR A 508 11.12 2.39 14.51
N TYR A 509 11.32 2.04 13.24
CA TYR A 509 12.10 2.85 12.30
C TYR A 509 11.38 3.01 10.95
N MET A 510 11.44 4.19 10.31
CA MET A 510 10.96 4.40 8.93
C MET A 510 11.87 3.68 7.92
N LEU A 511 13.17 3.63 8.21
CA LEU A 511 14.16 2.83 7.50
C LEU A 511 15.09 2.20 8.54
N TYR A 512 15.11 0.88 8.63
CA TYR A 512 16.26 0.15 9.15
C TYR A 512 17.20 -0.14 7.98
N MET A 513 18.46 0.27 8.10
CA MET A 513 19.55 -0.07 7.20
C MET A 513 20.57 -0.93 7.97
N TYR A 514 21.06 -2.00 7.34
CA TYR A 514 22.18 -2.77 7.88
C TYR A 514 23.50 -2.20 7.37
N ARG A 515 23.71 -2.18 6.05
CA ARG A 515 24.89 -1.57 5.42
C ARG A 515 24.51 -0.92 4.09
N LEU A 516 25.02 0.27 3.81
CA LEU A 516 24.80 0.99 2.54
C LEU A 516 26.15 1.34 1.90
N ILE A 517 26.26 1.12 0.59
CA ILE A 517 27.37 1.55 -0.27
C ILE A 517 26.78 2.24 -1.50
N ALA A 518 26.82 3.57 -1.56
CA ALA A 518 26.54 4.32 -2.78
C ALA A 518 27.86 4.73 -3.46
N SER A 519 28.05 4.37 -4.72
CA SER A 519 29.18 4.82 -5.53
C SER A 519 28.82 5.20 -6.97
N ASP A 520 29.72 5.95 -7.59
CA ASP A 520 29.77 6.23 -9.03
C ASP A 520 28.55 6.99 -9.56
N ARG A 521 28.34 8.20 -9.00
CA ARG A 521 27.21 9.12 -9.29
C ARG A 521 25.85 8.58 -8.89
N SER A 522 25.79 7.71 -7.88
CA SER A 522 24.54 7.13 -7.41
C SER A 522 23.85 7.99 -6.34
N VAL A 523 22.52 7.89 -6.22
CA VAL A 523 21.72 8.69 -5.28
C VAL A 523 20.90 7.80 -4.35
N PHE A 524 21.01 8.00 -3.04
CA PHE A 524 20.06 7.51 -2.04
C PHE A 524 19.28 8.70 -1.48
N ALA A 525 17.96 8.61 -1.30
CA ALA A 525 17.16 9.73 -0.84
C ALA A 525 15.92 9.34 -0.03
N LEU A 526 15.66 10.03 1.09
CA LEU A 526 14.40 10.07 1.83
C LEU A 526 13.80 11.48 1.70
N LEU A 527 12.73 11.67 0.93
CA LEU A 527 12.17 12.99 0.62
C LEU A 527 10.71 13.11 1.06
N ASN A 528 10.38 14.04 1.96
CA ASN A 528 9.01 14.33 2.42
C ASN A 528 8.30 13.05 2.89
N ASN A 529 8.81 12.44 3.97
CA ASN A 529 8.26 11.22 4.58
C ASN A 529 7.90 11.49 6.04
N THR A 530 6.68 11.18 6.50
CA THR A 530 6.30 11.37 7.91
C THR A 530 6.56 10.17 8.82
N MET A 531 6.45 10.35 10.13
CA MET A 531 6.44 9.23 11.10
C MET A 531 5.65 9.60 12.37
N ALA A 532 4.37 9.24 12.40
CA ALA A 532 3.42 9.54 13.48
C ALA A 532 3.96 9.26 14.89
N THR A 533 4.45 8.04 15.09
CA THR A 533 5.16 7.63 16.31
C THR A 533 6.24 6.63 15.94
N GLY A 534 7.46 6.82 16.46
CA GLY A 534 8.57 5.92 16.19
C GLY A 534 9.85 6.25 16.97
N THR A 535 10.88 5.44 16.77
CA THR A 535 12.21 5.67 17.36
C THR A 535 13.11 6.45 16.40
N SER A 536 13.12 6.18 15.08
CA SER A 536 13.81 7.07 14.14
C SER A 536 13.40 7.03 12.67
N PHE A 537 13.69 8.12 11.92
CA PHE A 537 13.54 8.13 10.47
C PHE A 537 14.50 7.11 9.81
N LEU A 538 15.79 7.20 10.10
CA LEU A 538 16.83 6.27 9.63
C LEU A 538 17.57 5.65 10.82
N TYR A 539 17.40 4.35 11.02
CA TYR A 539 18.27 3.52 11.85
C TYR A 539 19.32 2.85 10.97
N GLN A 540 20.61 2.98 11.31
CA GLN A 540 21.73 2.35 10.60
C GLN A 540 22.54 1.47 11.55
N TYR A 541 22.69 0.18 11.24
CA TYR A 541 23.32 -0.81 12.13
C TYR A 541 24.84 -0.94 11.95
N HIS A 542 25.33 -1.06 10.72
CA HIS A 542 26.75 -1.30 10.41
C HIS A 542 27.37 -0.08 9.70
N ASP A 543 28.17 -0.27 8.65
CA ASP A 543 28.85 0.83 7.96
C ASP A 543 27.95 1.47 6.89
N LEU A 544 28.08 2.78 6.72
CA LEU A 544 27.49 3.50 5.60
C LEU A 544 28.61 4.14 4.78
N THR A 545 28.59 3.99 3.46
CA THR A 545 29.56 4.61 2.54
C THR A 545 28.85 5.35 1.42
N VAL A 546 29.24 6.60 1.18
CA VAL A 546 28.86 7.37 0.00
C VAL A 546 30.15 7.83 -0.69
N SER A 547 30.30 7.51 -1.98
CA SER A 547 31.57 7.69 -2.69
C SER A 547 31.44 8.02 -4.18
N ASN A 548 32.50 8.58 -4.78
CA ASN A 548 32.63 8.85 -6.22
C ASN A 548 31.41 9.64 -6.77
N HIS A 549 31.26 10.89 -6.35
CA HIS A 549 30.17 11.80 -6.75
C HIS A 549 28.75 11.33 -6.40
N SER A 550 28.61 10.51 -5.35
CA SER A 550 27.29 10.00 -4.92
C SER A 550 26.66 10.86 -3.82
N VAL A 551 25.34 10.77 -3.68
CA VAL A 551 24.56 11.58 -2.73
C VAL A 551 23.71 10.69 -1.83
N LEU A 552 23.69 10.97 -0.52
CA LEU A 552 22.64 10.51 0.40
C LEU A 552 21.83 11.73 0.84
N ARG A 553 20.51 11.70 0.70
CA ARG A 553 19.62 12.82 0.98
C ARG A 553 18.55 12.44 2.02
N MET A 554 18.27 13.29 3.00
CA MET A 554 17.08 13.21 3.86
C MET A 554 16.48 14.61 3.97
N VAL A 555 15.44 14.90 3.19
CA VAL A 555 14.84 16.24 3.10
C VAL A 555 13.35 16.21 3.41
N GLY A 556 12.85 17.14 4.23
CA GLY A 556 11.43 17.35 4.47
C GLY A 556 10.71 16.26 5.30
N ASN A 557 11.45 15.36 5.97
CA ASN A 557 10.84 14.23 6.70
C ASN A 557 10.41 14.68 8.12
N SER A 558 9.19 14.38 8.56
CA SER A 558 8.61 14.98 9.78
C SER A 558 7.77 14.02 10.64
N GLY A 559 7.79 14.14 11.97
CA GLY A 559 7.02 13.24 12.83
C GLY A 559 7.47 13.19 14.29
N SER A 560 6.68 12.54 15.14
CA SER A 560 6.96 12.39 16.57
C SER A 560 7.88 11.19 16.82
N VAL A 561 9.15 11.35 16.46
CA VAL A 561 10.20 10.33 16.61
C VAL A 561 11.16 10.64 17.75
N SER A 562 11.80 9.62 18.30
CA SER A 562 12.87 9.83 19.28
C SER A 562 14.11 10.48 18.66
N TYR A 563 14.47 10.11 17.42
CA TYR A 563 15.67 10.54 16.70
C TYR A 563 15.39 10.74 15.19
N ALA A 564 16.01 11.67 14.47
CA ALA A 564 15.95 11.62 12.99
C ALA A 564 16.83 10.46 12.48
N ILE A 565 18.08 10.40 12.94
CA ILE A 565 19.07 9.40 12.56
C ILE A 565 19.57 8.68 13.81
N TYR A 566 19.38 7.36 13.89
CA TYR A 566 20.00 6.48 14.87
C TYR A 566 21.14 5.72 14.19
N ALA A 567 22.39 6.07 14.47
CA ALA A 567 23.57 5.42 13.90
C ALA A 567 24.29 4.56 14.96
N TYR A 568 24.22 3.24 14.78
CA TYR A 568 24.87 2.30 15.69
C TYR A 568 26.38 2.21 15.46
N ASN A 569 26.82 2.28 14.20
CA ASN A 569 28.21 2.22 13.73
C ASN A 569 28.47 3.32 12.67
N SER A 570 29.67 3.37 12.09
CA SER A 570 30.26 4.55 11.43
C SER A 570 29.91 4.74 9.95
N TRP A 571 29.85 6.01 9.55
CA TRP A 571 29.58 6.46 8.18
C TRP A 571 30.86 7.02 7.55
N THR A 572 30.99 6.91 6.22
CA THR A 572 32.14 7.37 5.43
C THR A 572 31.66 8.08 4.16
N VAL A 573 32.13 9.30 3.93
CA VAL A 573 31.77 10.14 2.76
C VAL A 573 33.08 10.55 2.07
N ARG A 574 33.25 10.21 0.78
CA ARG A 574 34.54 10.44 0.10
C ARG A 574 34.41 10.68 -1.41
N ASN A 575 35.49 11.16 -2.04
CA ASN A 575 35.60 11.33 -3.49
C ASN A 575 34.41 12.15 -4.05
N SER A 576 34.31 13.40 -3.61
CA SER A 576 33.31 14.40 -4.02
C SER A 576 31.85 14.01 -3.80
N SER A 577 31.56 13.36 -2.68
CA SER A 577 30.21 12.87 -2.34
C SER A 577 29.51 13.77 -1.32
N TRP A 578 28.20 13.58 -1.12
CA TRP A 578 27.38 14.49 -0.31
C TRP A 578 26.40 13.76 0.62
N LEU A 579 26.31 14.21 1.88
CA LEU A 579 25.15 13.98 2.75
C LEU A 579 24.29 15.26 2.82
N ASP A 580 23.05 15.21 2.35
CA ASP A 580 22.14 16.36 2.33
C ASP A 580 20.96 16.18 3.29
N TRP A 581 20.98 16.84 4.45
CA TRP A 581 19.89 16.82 5.42
C TRP A 581 19.22 18.19 5.49
N ARG A 582 17.95 18.29 5.10
CA ARG A 582 17.21 19.56 5.12
C ARG A 582 15.79 19.44 5.63
N ASP A 583 15.28 20.48 6.29
CA ASP A 583 13.84 20.71 6.52
C ASP A 583 13.09 19.56 7.25
N ASN A 584 13.82 18.73 8.01
CA ASN A 584 13.26 17.59 8.73
C ASN A 584 12.73 18.02 10.11
N ASP A 585 11.56 17.58 10.53
CA ASP A 585 10.93 17.99 11.81
C ASP A 585 10.65 16.80 12.73
N VAL A 586 11.52 16.56 13.73
CA VAL A 586 11.33 15.47 14.71
C VAL A 586 10.46 15.85 15.91
N GLY A 587 9.76 16.99 15.86
CA GLY A 587 8.95 17.49 16.96
C GLY A 587 9.80 17.76 18.22
N VAL A 588 9.57 16.97 19.28
CA VAL A 588 10.33 17.03 20.54
C VAL A 588 11.52 16.07 20.59
N GLY A 589 11.76 15.30 19.53
CA GLY A 589 12.87 14.34 19.42
C GLY A 589 14.24 14.99 19.27
N ALA A 590 15.27 14.15 19.16
CA ALA A 590 16.62 14.55 18.81
C ALA A 590 16.88 14.44 17.30
N MET A 591 17.81 15.21 16.73
CA MET A 591 18.24 14.96 15.34
C MET A 591 19.05 13.66 15.22
N PHE A 592 19.96 13.38 16.14
CA PHE A 592 20.87 12.24 16.08
C PHE A 592 20.82 11.37 17.35
N TYR A 593 21.16 10.10 17.18
CA TYR A 593 21.61 9.21 18.25
C TYR A 593 22.78 8.39 17.74
N TYR A 594 23.84 8.31 18.55
CA TYR A 594 25.00 7.48 18.28
C TYR A 594 25.15 6.43 19.38
N SER A 595 25.26 5.15 19.01
CA SER A 595 25.45 4.10 20.02
C SER A 595 26.82 4.22 20.69
N SER A 596 26.89 3.85 21.96
CA SER A 596 28.12 3.84 22.77
C SER A 596 29.25 2.97 22.19
N PHE A 597 28.98 2.13 21.18
CA PHE A 597 29.92 1.18 20.60
C PHE A 597 30.70 1.70 19.38
N GLY A 598 30.47 2.94 18.93
CA GLY A 598 31.34 3.59 17.94
C GLY A 598 30.67 4.16 16.69
N GLY A 599 29.42 4.60 16.77
CA GLY A 599 28.81 5.40 15.71
C GLY A 599 29.53 6.74 15.53
N SER A 600 29.85 7.10 14.28
CA SER A 600 30.52 8.36 13.92
C SER A 600 30.32 8.70 12.44
N VAL A 601 30.58 9.94 12.02
CA VAL A 601 30.70 10.30 10.59
C VAL A 601 32.15 10.66 10.25
N ASN A 602 32.64 10.15 9.14
CA ASN A 602 33.99 10.38 8.62
C ASN A 602 33.89 10.94 7.20
N ILE A 603 34.65 11.98 6.88
CA ILE A 603 34.52 12.70 5.60
C ILE A 603 35.88 13.13 5.03
N ASP A 604 36.05 12.93 3.72
CA ASP A 604 37.27 13.30 3.00
C ASP A 604 37.32 14.78 2.61
N GLY A 605 38.49 15.22 2.15
CA GLY A 605 38.80 16.61 1.79
C GLY A 605 38.12 17.11 0.52
N SER A 606 37.15 16.38 -0.04
CA SER A 606 36.45 16.73 -1.29
C SER A 606 34.93 16.64 -1.20
N SER A 607 34.41 16.11 -0.09
CA SER A 607 32.99 15.79 0.12
C SER A 607 32.27 16.81 1.03
N VAL A 608 30.94 16.78 1.01
CA VAL A 608 30.08 17.76 1.70
C VAL A 608 29.09 17.10 2.67
N VAL A 609 28.75 17.79 3.75
CA VAL A 609 27.55 17.57 4.57
C VAL A 609 26.71 18.85 4.60
N THR A 610 25.39 18.72 4.52
CA THR A 610 24.42 19.80 4.72
C THR A 610 23.46 19.43 5.85
N LEU A 611 23.18 20.37 6.75
CA LEU A 611 22.21 20.26 7.84
C LEU A 611 21.45 21.58 8.02
N THR A 612 20.37 21.79 7.27
CA THR A 612 19.64 23.08 7.25
C THR A 612 18.14 22.95 7.51
N GLY A 613 17.49 23.99 8.04
CA GLY A 613 16.01 24.06 8.13
C GLY A 613 15.33 23.08 9.11
N CYS A 614 16.05 22.10 9.65
CA CYS A 614 15.47 21.04 10.49
C CYS A 614 14.97 21.56 11.86
N LYS A 615 13.88 20.99 12.35
CA LYS A 615 13.24 21.28 13.64
C LYS A 615 13.28 20.06 14.58
N MET A 616 13.55 20.31 15.85
CA MET A 616 13.87 19.26 16.84
C MET A 616 13.72 19.76 18.28
N GLY A 617 13.58 18.85 19.25
CA GLY A 617 13.70 19.14 20.68
C GLY A 617 15.16 19.27 21.13
N SER A 618 16.07 18.50 20.52
CA SER A 618 17.53 18.62 20.73
C SER A 618 18.30 18.10 19.51
N THR A 619 19.63 18.24 19.49
CA THR A 619 20.47 17.58 18.46
C THR A 619 20.78 16.13 18.79
N GLY A 620 20.72 15.74 20.07
CA GLY A 620 21.14 14.42 20.57
C GLY A 620 22.65 14.15 20.56
N LEU A 621 23.47 15.16 20.22
CA LEU A 621 24.91 15.04 20.12
C LEU A 621 25.59 15.19 21.49
N SER A 622 26.21 14.11 21.98
CA SER A 622 27.10 14.10 23.15
C SER A 622 28.59 14.22 22.80
N LYS A 623 28.90 14.21 21.50
CA LYS A 623 30.23 14.32 20.87
C LYS A 623 30.06 15.01 19.50
N PRO A 624 31.13 15.56 18.89
CA PRO A 624 31.08 16.07 17.52
C PRO A 624 30.49 15.07 16.53
N LEU A 625 29.65 15.58 15.61
CA LEU A 625 29.00 14.81 14.55
C LEU A 625 30.00 14.17 13.59
N LEU A 626 31.02 14.94 13.19
CA LEU A 626 32.14 14.51 12.37
C LEU A 626 33.31 14.13 13.28
N SER A 627 33.83 12.89 13.17
CA SER A 627 34.91 12.38 14.04
C SER A 627 36.27 12.27 13.33
N ARG A 628 36.27 12.15 12.01
CA ARG A 628 37.46 12.23 11.15
C ARG A 628 37.13 13.11 9.96
N ILE A 629 37.93 14.15 9.78
CA ILE A 629 37.79 15.16 8.74
C ILE A 629 39.15 15.33 8.07
N ASP A 630 39.22 15.07 6.76
CA ASP A 630 40.40 15.42 5.97
C ASP A 630 40.30 16.88 5.51
N ALA A 631 41.44 17.56 5.33
CA ALA A 631 41.46 18.98 4.98
C ALA A 631 40.78 19.24 3.61
N GLY A 632 39.74 20.08 3.60
CA GLY A 632 38.99 20.47 2.39
C GLY A 632 37.51 20.07 2.38
N TYR A 633 37.05 19.25 3.34
CA TYR A 633 35.63 18.89 3.50
C TYR A 633 34.73 20.13 3.63
N GLY A 634 33.48 20.01 3.19
CA GLY A 634 32.42 20.99 3.45
C GLY A 634 31.45 20.52 4.52
N PHE A 635 31.08 21.40 5.45
CA PHE A 635 29.94 21.19 6.35
C PHE A 635 29.11 22.48 6.45
N VAL A 636 27.96 22.49 5.76
CA VAL A 636 26.98 23.58 5.74
C VAL A 636 25.91 23.31 6.81
N ALA A 637 25.71 24.21 7.77
CA ALA A 637 24.67 24.03 8.79
C ALA A 637 23.99 25.35 9.20
N GLY A 638 22.68 25.36 9.44
CA GLY A 638 21.99 26.57 9.90
C GLY A 638 20.47 26.57 9.70
N CYS A 639 19.81 27.64 10.15
CA CYS A 639 18.35 27.71 10.23
C CYS A 639 17.71 26.51 10.96
N LEU A 640 18.32 26.06 12.06
CA LEU A 640 17.84 24.89 12.81
C LEU A 640 16.93 25.34 13.97
N THR A 641 15.76 24.75 14.13
CA THR A 641 14.86 25.06 15.25
C THR A 641 15.02 24.03 16.35
N VAL A 642 15.72 24.37 17.44
CA VAL A 642 16.00 23.47 18.57
C VAL A 642 15.22 23.93 19.81
N ALA A 643 14.41 23.04 20.39
CA ALA A 643 13.51 23.33 21.52
C ALA A 643 12.60 24.56 21.30
N GLY A 644 12.24 24.86 20.05
CA GLY A 644 11.45 26.03 19.67
C GLY A 644 12.25 27.33 19.45
N ARG A 645 13.58 27.33 19.68
CA ARG A 645 14.49 28.44 19.34
C ARG A 645 15.16 28.18 17.99
N VAL A 646 15.13 29.16 17.08
CA VAL A 646 15.94 29.12 15.86
C VAL A 646 17.40 29.43 16.19
N LEU A 647 18.32 28.59 15.75
CA LEU A 647 19.77 28.77 15.84
C LEU A 647 20.27 29.47 14.57
N THR A 648 21.01 30.56 14.75
CA THR A 648 21.37 31.51 13.67
C THR A 648 22.86 31.78 13.56
N THR A 649 23.66 31.32 14.51
CA THR A 649 25.10 31.60 14.61
C THR A 649 25.92 30.33 14.87
N ALA A 650 27.21 30.36 14.53
CA ALA A 650 28.13 29.24 14.80
C ALA A 650 28.16 28.85 16.28
N ALA A 651 28.28 29.82 17.19
CA ALA A 651 28.30 29.56 18.63
C ALA A 651 27.00 28.91 19.16
N GLU A 652 25.83 29.25 18.58
CA GLU A 652 24.57 28.57 18.90
C GLU A 652 24.53 27.11 18.42
N LEU A 653 25.12 26.83 17.25
CA LEU A 653 25.28 25.46 16.72
C LEU A 653 26.25 24.64 17.60
N GLU A 654 27.39 25.22 17.98
CA GLU A 654 28.41 24.59 18.82
C GLU A 654 27.89 24.27 20.23
N LEU A 655 27.12 25.18 20.84
CA LEU A 655 26.43 24.95 22.11
C LEU A 655 25.42 23.79 22.05
N ASN A 656 24.97 23.42 20.85
CA ASN A 656 24.13 22.26 20.59
C ASN A 656 24.93 21.07 20.00
N GLY A 657 26.26 21.05 20.14
CA GLY A 657 27.14 19.97 19.72
C GLY A 657 27.46 19.93 18.22
N ILE A 658 26.84 20.79 17.41
CA ILE A 658 27.10 20.92 15.97
C ILE A 658 28.37 21.75 15.80
N THR A 659 29.49 21.06 15.77
CA THR A 659 30.86 21.58 15.71
C THR A 659 31.49 21.27 14.34
N ASN A 660 32.61 21.92 14.02
CA ASN A 660 33.33 21.75 12.75
C ASN A 660 32.51 22.18 11.50
N VAL A 661 31.61 23.15 11.65
CA VAL A 661 30.83 23.74 10.55
C VAL A 661 31.73 24.67 9.73
N THR A 662 31.79 24.47 8.41
CA THR A 662 32.56 25.34 7.49
C THR A 662 31.76 26.54 7.00
N THR A 663 30.42 26.41 6.98
CA THR A 663 29.53 27.43 6.41
C THR A 663 28.23 27.48 7.20
N VAL A 664 27.90 28.65 7.78
CA VAL A 664 26.64 28.85 8.49
C VAL A 664 25.55 29.31 7.53
N ALA A 665 24.41 28.63 7.49
CA ALA A 665 23.29 28.96 6.61
C ALA A 665 22.23 29.84 7.30
N ALA A 666 21.77 30.88 6.59
CA ALA A 666 20.69 31.76 7.04
C ALA A 666 19.30 31.17 6.73
N CYS A 667 18.27 31.60 7.49
CA CYS A 667 16.88 31.25 7.18
C CYS A 667 16.35 32.06 5.99
N GLY A 668 15.72 31.39 5.03
CA GLY A 668 15.04 32.01 3.89
C GLY A 668 15.95 32.37 2.70
N GLU A 669 17.27 32.18 2.80
CA GLU A 669 18.19 32.35 1.68
C GLU A 669 18.46 31.03 0.97
N CYS A 670 18.04 30.92 -0.30
CA CYS A 670 18.53 29.89 -1.21
C CYS A 670 19.98 30.20 -1.58
N THR A 671 20.91 29.83 -0.69
CA THR A 671 22.36 30.00 -0.92
C THR A 671 22.78 29.25 -2.19
N ARG A 672 23.49 29.95 -3.09
CA ARG A 672 23.88 29.38 -4.41
C ARG A 672 24.58 28.04 -4.28
N ASP A 673 25.45 27.90 -3.30
CA ASP A 673 26.29 26.71 -3.10
C ASP A 673 25.48 25.50 -2.63
N GLY A 674 24.27 25.71 -2.09
CA GLY A 674 23.35 24.64 -1.69
C GLY A 674 22.66 23.92 -2.85
N ASP A 675 22.42 24.61 -3.97
CA ASP A 675 21.78 24.04 -5.17
C ASP A 675 22.76 23.86 -6.35
N ALA A 676 23.89 24.56 -6.35
CA ALA A 676 24.90 24.47 -7.41
C ALA A 676 25.65 23.12 -7.47
N LEU A 677 25.55 22.28 -6.43
CA LEU A 677 26.12 20.93 -6.38
C LEU A 677 25.22 19.85 -7.04
N LEU A 678 24.16 20.24 -7.75
CA LEU A 678 23.26 19.36 -8.53
C LEU A 678 23.38 19.58 -10.05
N ARG A 679 24.59 19.86 -10.56
CA ARG A 679 24.90 20.01 -11.99
C ARG A 679 26.15 19.24 -12.40
#